data_AF-A0A4R7JXI2-F1
#
_entry.id   AF-A0A4R7JXI2-F1
#
_cell.length_a   1.000
_cell.length_b   1.000
_cell.length_c   1.000
_cell.angle_alpha   90.00
_cell.angle_beta   90.00
_cell.angle_gamma   90.00
#
_symmetry.space_group_name_H-M   'P 1'
#
loop_
_entity.id
_entity.type
_entity.pdbx_description
1 polymer ?
#
loop_
_entity_poly.entity_id
_entity_poly.type
_entity_poly.pdbx_seq_one_letter_code
_entity_poly.pdbx_strand_id
1 'polypeptide(L)'
;MRTKRLRDRLALLLAAALGAAGLAAVPAAHAAGDQDAAQIHGLKGEYYTQSAPGAFDFHELKATGFDPQVDFDSLEPRLAFATGQSDDVNVRWTGRLVPEKTGAHTFSITGDNGFRLWIGGQLAVDHWVDDWDREQTSRPVELTAGQSYDIKLEYFEHYGGSNLHLRWTEPGGSKEAVPQSAFRLPDGFDYDGATATTVQSTGRTLKLDFASPLAAPPAGLADHLEAVIGGATWPLGEARLDPADPSALLVALDEPVVGNKNGDAPGTADVRYDGEGGLTDTEGNVVNAFWSSGGNKSTYELRTDWADEVGPDNALPEYPRPQLTRDDWQSLNGRWQFAAAEAGEQPPVGRNLDERILVPYPVESQLSGVQRHEDRMWYRRTFTVPRDWHIGSSQRLKLNFGAVDWQSEVYVNGTKVAEHKGGYDKFDADVTDALKPGRTQELIVGVYDPTDAANGENPPLGKQRLDPSGIWYTPSSGIWQTVWMEPVARDHVDSLKLTPHVDGAASTLTVEPQGVRDGVRVEAAAYAGHRKVATASGRTGEPLTLKIRDPRLWSPGDPFLYDLKVTVGRDRVGSYFGMRSVAVEKVNGVPRTMLNGEPVFMMATLDQGFWPDGLHTAPTDEALASDLKLHKRLGFNSVRKHIKVEPDRWFYWADRLGLMVWQDMPAMTAGKNPSTAARAEYEREMKEMIDEHVSHPSIVMWVTFNEGWGQYDIGRVAAQAKAWDPTRLVNNQSGLNLGADGGAGDIMDEHGYPSPALPPSPDGERALVAGEYGGLGLAVPGHAWSVQQSYVDVDPKTYTDDYLTKLDEVRALACRGGNGAVYTQISDVEGELNGLTTYDRKVLKPDVERVRAAQEALIRDASRPTPAGCTA
;
A
#
# COMPACT_ATOMS: atom_id res chain seq x y z
N MET A 1 44.57 -12.37 -37.16
CA MET A 1 45.92 -11.84 -37.47
C MET A 1 46.33 -10.86 -36.37
N ARG A 2 47.55 -10.96 -35.81
CA ARG A 2 48.67 -10.00 -36.05
C ARG A 2 48.24 -8.52 -35.99
N THR A 3 48.45 -7.80 -34.87
CA THR A 3 49.66 -6.98 -34.52
C THR A 3 49.87 -5.76 -35.44
N LYS A 4 50.37 -4.59 -35.02
CA LYS A 4 51.57 -4.42 -34.15
C LYS A 4 51.84 -2.94 -33.73
N ARG A 5 52.01 -2.69 -32.42
CA ARG A 5 52.87 -1.66 -31.73
C ARG A 5 52.66 -0.15 -32.00
N LEU A 6 52.87 0.83 -31.09
CA LEU A 6 53.72 1.08 -29.88
C LEU A 6 54.95 1.99 -30.18
N ARG A 7 55.25 2.93 -29.25
CA ARG A 7 56.50 3.74 -29.07
C ARG A 7 56.66 5.00 -29.96
N ASP A 8 57.34 6.06 -29.51
CA ASP A 8 57.83 6.40 -28.15
C ASP A 8 58.02 7.93 -27.94
N ARG A 9 58.04 8.32 -26.66
CA ARG A 9 58.77 9.42 -26.00
C ARG A 9 59.54 10.45 -26.87
N LEU A 10 59.32 11.73 -26.61
CA LEU A 10 60.35 12.79 -26.78
C LEU A 10 60.86 13.22 -25.40
N ALA A 11 62.12 13.68 -25.30
CA ALA A 11 62.76 13.93 -24.01
C ALA A 11 63.86 15.02 -24.05
N LEU A 12 63.90 15.81 -22.96
CA LEU A 12 65.10 16.26 -22.22
C LEU A 12 66.16 17.22 -22.86
N LEU A 13 66.78 18.01 -21.94
CA LEU A 13 68.07 18.74 -22.01
C LEU A 13 68.12 20.12 -22.71
N LEU A 14 69.05 21.04 -22.39
CA LEU A 14 69.61 21.50 -21.08
C LEU A 14 70.52 22.74 -21.26
N ALA A 15 70.44 23.75 -20.38
CA ALA A 15 71.50 24.70 -19.95
C ALA A 15 70.88 25.67 -18.91
N ALA A 16 71.36 25.96 -17.68
CA ALA A 16 72.71 26.04 -17.06
C ALA A 16 73.54 27.25 -17.55
N ALA A 17 74.09 28.15 -16.70
CA ALA A 17 73.99 28.41 -15.25
C ALA A 17 74.45 29.90 -15.00
N LEU A 18 74.79 30.47 -13.83
CA LEU A 18 74.99 30.03 -12.43
C LEU A 18 74.97 31.30 -11.52
N GLY A 19 74.50 31.25 -10.26
CA GLY A 19 74.70 32.31 -9.25
C GLY A 19 74.09 31.96 -7.88
N ALA A 20 74.83 32.13 -6.78
CA ALA A 20 74.44 31.58 -5.46
C ALA A 20 74.74 32.50 -4.26
N ALA A 21 73.72 32.72 -3.43
CA ALA A 21 73.74 33.10 -2.00
C ALA A 21 72.28 32.98 -1.47
N GLY A 22 71.99 32.68 -0.21
CA GLY A 22 72.80 32.25 0.93
C GLY A 22 71.86 31.80 2.07
N LEU A 23 72.31 30.93 2.96
CA LEU A 23 71.45 30.34 4.02
C LEU A 23 71.16 31.32 5.16
N ALA A 24 69.89 31.49 5.49
CA ALA A 24 69.42 31.97 6.79
C ALA A 24 68.09 31.26 7.12
N ALA A 25 68.10 30.37 8.11
CA ALA A 25 66.88 29.71 8.58
C ALA A 25 66.18 30.60 9.62
N VAL A 26 64.88 30.80 9.45
CA VAL A 26 63.98 31.28 10.50
C VAL A 26 63.14 30.07 10.93
N PRO A 27 63.12 29.69 12.22
CA PRO A 27 62.31 28.57 12.65
C PRO A 27 60.83 28.94 12.53
N ALA A 28 60.08 28.15 11.76
CA ALA A 28 58.63 28.15 11.88
C ALA A 28 58.29 27.64 13.29
N ALA A 29 57.80 28.55 14.14
CA ALA A 29 57.35 28.19 15.47
C ALA A 29 56.28 27.11 15.35
N HIS A 30 56.48 25.97 16.01
CA HIS A 30 55.41 25.01 16.21
C HIS A 30 54.42 25.64 17.20
N ALA A 31 53.44 26.36 16.67
CA ALA A 31 52.13 26.29 17.27
C ALA A 31 51.73 24.81 17.18
N ALA A 32 51.67 24.13 18.33
CA ALA A 32 50.79 22.98 18.40
C ALA A 32 49.40 23.54 18.09
N GLY A 33 48.81 23.07 16.99
CA GLY A 33 47.36 23.14 16.90
C GLY A 33 46.85 22.19 17.96
N ASP A 34 46.17 22.71 18.98
CA ASP A 34 45.14 21.91 19.63
C ASP A 34 44.25 21.38 18.51
N GLN A 35 43.95 20.08 18.52
CA GLN A 35 42.94 19.56 17.62
C GLN A 35 41.62 20.11 18.17
N ASP A 36 40.99 21.05 17.45
CA ASP A 36 39.60 21.43 17.73
C ASP A 36 38.78 20.14 17.63
N ALA A 37 38.41 19.59 18.79
CA ALA A 37 37.58 18.40 18.87
C ALA A 37 36.28 18.66 18.11
N ALA A 38 35.78 17.67 17.36
CA ALA A 38 34.65 17.87 16.46
C ALA A 38 33.46 18.43 17.25
N GLN A 39 33.03 19.65 16.90
CA GLN A 39 32.10 20.41 17.72
C GLN A 39 30.75 19.69 17.80
N ILE A 40 30.41 19.19 19.00
CA ILE A 40 29.16 18.44 19.18
C ILE A 40 27.97 19.38 19.03
N HIS A 41 27.08 19.00 18.13
CA HIS A 41 25.90 19.75 17.74
C HIS A 41 24.65 19.02 18.21
N GLY A 42 23.91 19.63 19.14
CA GLY A 42 22.70 19.06 19.74
C GLY A 42 22.42 19.68 21.11
N LEU A 43 21.42 19.13 21.80
CA LEU A 43 20.98 19.55 23.13
C LEU A 43 21.13 18.40 24.14
N LYS A 44 21.17 18.76 25.43
CA LYS A 44 21.06 17.83 26.55
C LYS A 44 19.57 17.62 26.86
N GLY A 45 19.05 16.42 26.64
CA GLY A 45 17.73 16.00 27.08
C GLY A 45 17.74 15.45 28.51
N GLU A 46 16.83 15.92 29.35
CA GLU A 46 16.56 15.44 30.70
C GLU A 46 15.14 14.83 30.74
N TYR A 47 15.02 13.55 31.08
CA TYR A 47 13.79 12.76 30.95
C TYR A 47 13.22 12.38 32.31
N TYR A 48 11.93 12.67 32.53
CA TYR A 48 11.27 12.56 33.82
C TYR A 48 9.95 11.79 33.71
N THR A 49 9.57 11.05 34.75
CA THR A 49 8.16 10.66 34.96
C THR A 49 7.43 11.76 35.72
N GLN A 50 6.11 11.86 35.54
CA GLN A 50 5.23 12.72 36.32
C GLN A 50 4.96 12.15 37.73
N SER A 51 4.40 12.96 38.64
CA SER A 51 4.09 12.54 40.01
C SER A 51 2.79 11.71 40.15
N ALA A 52 1.88 11.87 39.19
CA ALA A 52 0.65 11.11 39.00
C ALA A 52 0.16 11.33 37.56
N PRO A 53 -0.76 10.50 37.04
CA PRO A 53 -1.31 10.69 35.70
C PRO A 53 -1.93 12.07 35.48
N GLY A 54 -1.56 12.72 34.37
CA GLY A 54 -2.03 14.06 34.02
C GLY A 54 -1.56 15.19 34.96
N ALA A 55 -0.44 15.01 35.68
CA ALA A 55 0.10 16.03 36.59
C ALA A 55 1.01 17.05 35.88
N PHE A 56 1.59 16.67 34.74
CA PHE A 56 2.48 17.45 33.87
C PHE A 56 3.69 18.08 34.60
N ASP A 57 4.15 17.44 35.69
CA ASP A 57 5.24 17.92 36.53
C ASP A 57 6.54 17.13 36.37
N PHE A 58 7.67 17.82 36.53
CA PHE A 58 9.01 17.25 36.42
C PHE A 58 9.40 16.51 37.72
N HIS A 59 8.73 15.40 38.03
CA HIS A 59 8.80 14.76 39.35
C HIS A 59 10.11 14.01 39.62
N GLU A 60 10.42 12.98 38.83
CA GLU A 60 11.60 12.13 39.03
C GLU A 60 12.42 12.03 37.75
N LEU A 61 13.65 12.54 37.77
CA LEU A 61 14.61 12.41 36.66
C LEU A 61 15.05 10.95 36.54
N LYS A 62 14.75 10.32 35.40
CA LYS A 62 15.08 8.93 35.10
C LYS A 62 16.37 8.80 34.29
N ALA A 63 16.52 9.62 33.25
CA ALA A 63 17.69 9.61 32.38
C ALA A 63 18.12 11.02 31.94
N THR A 64 19.34 11.11 31.43
CA THR A 64 19.89 12.28 30.75
C THR A 64 20.68 11.78 29.54
N GLY A 65 20.57 12.47 28.41
CA GLY A 65 21.31 12.10 27.20
C GLY A 65 21.32 13.21 26.16
N PHE A 66 21.49 12.81 24.91
CA PHE A 66 21.79 13.70 23.79
C PHE A 66 20.69 13.68 22.74
N ASP A 67 20.35 14.87 22.24
CA ASP A 67 19.35 15.07 21.20
C ASP A 67 19.98 15.94 20.09
N PRO A 68 20.35 15.36 18.93
CA PRO A 68 21.00 16.12 17.85
C PRO A 68 20.06 17.17 17.23
N GLN A 69 18.76 16.90 17.26
CA GLN A 69 17.68 17.77 16.78
C GLN A 69 16.44 17.59 17.67
N VAL A 70 15.47 18.50 17.56
CA VAL A 70 14.11 18.31 18.10
C VAL A 70 13.12 18.41 16.94
N ASP A 71 13.05 17.35 16.14
CA ASP A 71 12.07 17.16 15.08
C ASP A 71 11.81 15.64 15.05
N PHE A 72 10.69 15.23 15.66
CA PHE A 72 10.35 13.85 16.00
C PHE A 72 8.93 13.53 15.55
N ASP A 73 8.77 12.51 14.70
CA ASP A 73 7.45 12.02 14.29
C ASP A 73 6.76 11.19 15.39
N SER A 74 7.55 10.55 16.26
CA SER A 74 7.15 10.03 17.59
C SER A 74 8.37 10.01 18.53
N LEU A 75 8.14 10.24 19.82
CA LEU A 75 9.13 10.14 20.89
C LEU A 75 9.03 8.83 21.70
N GLU A 76 7.97 8.02 21.54
CA GLU A 76 7.70 6.80 22.33
C GLU A 76 8.94 5.89 22.52
N PRO A 77 9.72 5.53 21.48
CA PRO A 77 10.87 4.64 21.66
C PRO A 77 11.98 5.26 22.53
N ARG A 78 12.04 6.59 22.63
CA ARG A 78 12.97 7.33 23.47
C ARG A 78 12.41 7.53 24.88
N LEU A 79 11.12 7.83 25.02
CA LEU A 79 10.44 7.99 26.32
C LEU A 79 10.42 6.67 27.10
N ALA A 80 10.00 5.57 26.46
CA ALA A 80 9.97 4.24 27.05
C ALA A 80 11.36 3.75 27.49
N PHE A 81 12.40 4.04 26.71
CA PHE A 81 13.78 3.74 27.09
C PHE A 81 14.28 4.62 28.25
N ALA A 82 14.08 5.93 28.14
CA ALA A 82 14.63 6.91 29.08
C ALA A 82 13.92 6.92 30.44
N THR A 83 12.67 6.43 30.53
CA THR A 83 11.88 6.49 31.76
C THR A 83 11.27 5.16 32.22
N GLY A 84 11.12 4.18 31.31
CA GLY A 84 10.36 2.94 31.53
C GLY A 84 8.90 2.99 31.07
N GLN A 85 8.42 4.12 30.53
CA GLN A 85 7.04 4.34 30.06
C GLN A 85 6.99 5.39 28.93
N SER A 86 5.98 5.34 28.05
CA SER A 86 5.73 6.38 27.04
C SER A 86 4.80 7.48 27.57
N ASP A 87 3.76 7.09 28.29
CA ASP A 87 2.73 7.94 28.88
C ASP A 87 3.21 8.61 30.19
N ASP A 88 2.56 9.70 30.61
CA ASP A 88 2.82 10.40 31.89
C ASP A 88 4.29 10.78 32.15
N VAL A 89 4.95 11.35 31.14
CA VAL A 89 6.36 11.77 31.17
C VAL A 89 6.53 13.24 30.83
N ASN A 90 7.67 13.81 31.20
CA ASN A 90 8.11 15.15 30.83
C ASN A 90 9.54 15.11 30.29
N VAL A 91 9.85 15.93 29.28
CA VAL A 91 11.21 16.11 28.78
C VAL A 91 11.62 17.58 28.87
N ARG A 92 12.88 17.83 29.23
CA ARG A 92 13.51 19.15 29.14
C ARG A 92 14.78 19.05 28.31
N TRP A 93 14.83 19.77 27.19
CA TRP A 93 16.06 19.97 26.43
C TRP A 93 16.72 21.29 26.83
N THR A 94 18.04 21.27 27.02
CA THR A 94 18.86 22.44 27.36
C THR A 94 20.13 22.50 26.52
N GLY A 95 20.59 23.71 26.21
CA GLY A 95 21.83 23.93 25.47
C GLY A 95 21.97 25.38 25.03
N ARG A 96 22.75 25.60 23.98
CA ARG A 96 22.84 26.89 23.30
C ARG A 96 22.30 26.80 21.87
N LEU A 97 21.70 27.90 21.41
CA LEU A 97 21.35 28.15 20.01
C LEU A 97 22.32 29.19 19.42
N VAL A 98 22.86 28.90 18.23
CA VAL A 98 23.79 29.73 17.47
C VAL A 98 23.25 29.84 16.03
N PRO A 99 22.54 30.93 15.67
CA PRO A 99 21.95 31.06 14.34
C PRO A 99 22.98 31.46 13.29
N GLU A 100 22.69 31.16 12.02
CA GLU A 100 23.57 31.49 10.90
C GLU A 100 23.26 32.86 10.29
N LYS A 101 22.01 33.36 10.42
CA LYS A 101 21.58 34.69 9.98
C LYS A 101 21.37 35.67 11.14
N THR A 102 21.33 36.97 10.83
CA THR A 102 21.08 38.06 11.79
C THR A 102 19.72 38.71 11.53
N GLY A 103 18.92 38.87 12.57
CA GLY A 103 17.64 39.59 12.59
C GLY A 103 16.52 38.82 13.28
N ALA A 104 15.28 39.23 12.99
CA ALA A 104 14.04 38.62 13.43
C ALA A 104 13.88 37.15 12.98
N HIS A 105 14.08 36.22 13.91
CA HIS A 105 13.73 34.79 13.76
C HIS A 105 12.38 34.51 14.42
N THR A 106 11.54 33.71 13.78
CA THR A 106 10.26 33.26 14.35
C THR A 106 10.34 31.77 14.61
N PHE A 107 9.98 31.30 15.81
CA PHE A 107 9.94 29.87 16.14
C PHE A 107 8.50 29.36 16.04
N SER A 108 8.32 28.15 15.52
CA SER A 108 7.04 27.45 15.50
C SER A 108 7.23 26.08 16.14
N ILE A 109 6.28 25.66 16.98
CA ILE A 109 6.27 24.31 17.56
C ILE A 109 4.90 23.70 17.35
N THR A 110 4.91 22.51 16.77
CA THR A 110 3.80 21.55 16.84
C THR A 110 4.28 20.38 17.67
N GLY A 111 3.38 19.79 18.45
CA GLY A 111 3.61 18.52 19.12
C GLY A 111 2.28 17.87 19.43
N ASP A 112 2.34 16.62 19.86
CA ASP A 112 1.34 16.11 20.78
C ASP A 112 1.46 16.88 22.12
N ASN A 113 0.37 16.97 22.88
CA ASN A 113 0.36 17.52 24.23
C ASN A 113 1.01 18.93 24.37
N GLY A 114 1.58 19.25 25.54
CA GLY A 114 1.97 20.61 25.90
C GLY A 114 3.47 20.90 25.93
N PHE A 115 3.86 22.09 25.47
CA PHE A 115 5.26 22.51 25.30
C PHE A 115 5.53 23.98 25.59
N ARG A 116 6.78 24.32 25.97
CA ARG A 116 7.25 25.68 26.28
C ARG A 116 8.69 25.92 25.84
N LEU A 117 8.94 27.01 25.11
CA LEU A 117 10.27 27.37 24.58
C LEU A 117 10.78 28.67 25.20
N TRP A 118 12.04 28.66 25.64
CA TRP A 118 12.79 29.85 26.04
C TRP A 118 14.02 30.05 25.16
N ILE A 119 14.23 31.27 24.68
CA ILE A 119 15.43 31.71 23.92
C ILE A 119 16.06 32.91 24.65
N GLY A 120 17.35 32.85 24.94
CA GLY A 120 18.05 33.88 25.73
C GLY A 120 17.46 34.07 27.14
N GLY A 121 16.84 33.02 27.70
CA GLY A 121 16.07 33.07 28.95
C GLY A 121 14.69 33.72 28.85
N GLN A 122 14.27 34.21 27.67
CA GLN A 122 12.93 34.78 27.45
C GLN A 122 11.97 33.71 26.91
N LEU A 123 10.79 33.61 27.51
CA LEU A 123 9.71 32.70 27.09
C LEU A 123 9.16 33.16 25.72
N ALA A 124 9.37 32.33 24.70
CA ALA A 124 9.04 32.61 23.30
C ALA A 124 7.73 31.91 22.86
N VAL A 125 7.47 30.71 23.38
CA VAL A 125 6.23 29.92 23.20
C VAL A 125 5.82 29.36 24.57
N ASP A 126 4.54 29.45 24.91
CA ASP A 126 3.97 28.96 26.17
C ASP A 126 2.61 28.29 25.91
N HIS A 127 2.60 26.95 25.80
CA HIS A 127 1.42 26.14 25.50
C HIS A 127 1.43 24.86 26.36
N TRP A 128 1.31 25.05 27.67
CA TRP A 128 1.27 23.94 28.63
C TRP A 128 -0.17 23.44 28.79
N VAL A 129 -0.72 22.81 27.73
CA VAL A 129 -2.12 22.42 27.59
C VAL A 129 -2.23 20.98 27.07
N ASP A 130 -3.21 20.25 27.59
CA ASP A 130 -3.61 18.88 27.21
C ASP A 130 -4.48 18.96 25.93
N ASP A 131 -3.87 19.30 24.79
CA ASP A 131 -4.41 19.16 23.42
C ASP A 131 -3.28 18.74 22.45
N TRP A 132 -3.57 18.52 21.15
CA TRP A 132 -2.58 17.96 20.21
C TRP A 132 -2.61 18.64 18.84
N ASP A 133 -1.48 18.55 18.11
CA ASP A 133 -1.23 19.09 16.76
C ASP A 133 -1.51 20.60 16.61
N ARG A 134 -1.45 21.34 17.72
CA ARG A 134 -1.70 22.79 17.76
C ARG A 134 -0.43 23.60 17.53
N GLU A 135 -0.06 23.82 16.26
CA GLU A 135 1.10 24.66 15.93
C GLU A 135 1.00 26.05 16.60
N GLN A 136 1.90 26.30 17.54
CA GLN A 136 2.12 27.61 18.14
C GLN A 136 3.25 28.31 17.43
N THR A 137 3.20 29.64 17.36
CA THR A 137 4.26 30.44 16.73
C THR A 137 4.61 31.63 17.61
N SER A 138 5.92 31.81 17.85
CA SER A 138 6.47 32.84 18.71
C SER A 138 6.25 34.24 18.12
N ARG A 139 6.45 35.27 18.95
CA ARG A 139 6.82 36.58 18.40
C ARG A 139 8.24 36.51 17.81
N PRO A 140 8.58 37.36 16.83
CA PRO A 140 9.95 37.40 16.32
C PRO A 140 10.96 37.73 17.42
N VAL A 141 12.05 36.97 17.45
CA VAL A 141 13.19 37.11 18.36
C VAL A 141 14.37 37.66 17.55
N GLU A 142 14.92 38.79 17.96
CA GLU A 142 16.09 39.38 17.29
C GLU A 142 17.36 38.63 17.71
N LEU A 143 17.95 37.88 16.78
CA LEU A 143 19.18 37.12 16.98
C LEU A 143 20.33 37.61 16.08
N THR A 144 21.58 37.39 16.50
CA THR A 144 22.78 37.75 15.76
C THR A 144 23.50 36.49 15.27
N ALA A 145 23.87 36.45 14.00
CA ALA A 145 24.63 35.36 13.40
C ALA A 145 25.91 35.05 14.20
N GLY A 146 26.11 33.78 14.54
CA GLY A 146 27.27 33.30 15.32
C GLY A 146 27.25 33.68 16.82
N GLN A 147 26.23 34.39 17.31
CA GLN A 147 26.08 34.64 18.75
C GLN A 147 25.37 33.46 19.42
N SER A 148 25.91 33.02 20.56
CA SER A 148 25.30 31.98 21.40
C SER A 148 24.20 32.56 22.30
N TYR A 149 23.05 31.91 22.32
CA TYR A 149 21.90 32.18 23.18
C TYR A 149 21.51 30.93 23.96
N ASP A 150 21.08 31.06 25.21
CA ASP A 150 20.51 29.92 25.95
C ASP A 150 19.21 29.45 25.29
N ILE A 151 19.09 28.15 25.07
CA ILE A 151 17.82 27.50 24.70
C ILE A 151 17.40 26.54 25.80
N LYS A 152 16.12 26.61 26.17
CA LYS A 152 15.43 25.56 26.93
C LYS A 152 14.10 25.27 26.25
N LEU A 153 13.83 23.99 25.96
CA LEU A 153 12.52 23.51 25.57
C LEU A 153 12.02 22.56 26.66
N GLU A 154 10.74 22.65 27.00
CA GLU A 154 10.04 21.70 27.88
C GLU A 154 8.83 21.14 27.14
N TYR A 155 8.53 19.86 27.40
CA TYR A 155 7.43 19.09 26.83
C TYR A 155 6.87 18.15 27.91
N PHE A 156 5.59 17.80 27.81
CA PHE A 156 5.00 16.67 28.52
C PHE A 156 4.23 15.78 27.55
N GLU A 157 4.16 14.49 27.88
CA GLU A 157 3.25 13.52 27.26
C GLU A 157 2.32 12.95 28.34
N HIS A 158 1.09 12.62 27.96
CA HIS A 158 0.02 12.15 28.83
C HIS A 158 -0.49 10.79 28.36
N TYR A 159 -0.97 10.72 27.12
CA TYR A 159 -1.39 9.52 26.39
C TYR A 159 -1.70 9.94 24.95
N GLY A 160 -1.35 9.11 23.97
CA GLY A 160 -1.68 9.39 22.56
C GLY A 160 -0.58 8.96 21.61
N GLY A 161 -0.14 9.89 20.76
CA GLY A 161 1.15 9.79 20.10
C GLY A 161 2.23 10.41 20.98
N SER A 162 3.26 10.99 20.36
CA SER A 162 4.26 11.83 21.05
C SER A 162 5.11 12.62 20.04
N ASN A 163 4.48 13.18 19.01
CA ASN A 163 5.21 13.97 18.00
C ASN A 163 5.73 15.29 18.60
N LEU A 164 6.87 15.80 18.15
CA LEU A 164 7.38 17.12 18.56
C LEU A 164 8.34 17.72 17.53
N HIS A 165 7.94 18.88 16.99
CA HIS A 165 8.60 19.55 15.87
C HIS A 165 9.01 20.98 16.24
N LEU A 166 10.27 21.20 16.62
CA LEU A 166 10.85 22.54 16.83
C LEU A 166 11.34 23.13 15.50
N ARG A 167 10.57 24.09 14.98
CA ARG A 167 10.81 24.74 13.69
C ARG A 167 11.13 26.22 13.87
N TRP A 168 11.85 26.80 12.91
CA TRP A 168 12.07 28.24 12.84
C TRP A 168 11.83 28.80 11.43
N THR A 169 11.77 30.12 11.33
CA THR A 169 11.86 30.88 10.08
C THR A 169 12.92 31.94 10.30
N GLU A 170 14.07 31.79 9.63
CA GLU A 170 15.14 32.79 9.64
C GLU A 170 14.75 34.07 8.86
N PRO A 171 15.45 35.21 9.09
CA PRO A 171 15.26 36.45 8.34
C PRO A 171 15.28 36.28 6.81
N GLY A 172 14.08 36.30 6.20
CA GLY A 172 13.90 36.13 4.74
C GLY A 172 13.97 34.68 4.24
N GLY A 173 13.95 33.70 5.15
CA GLY A 173 13.85 32.27 4.82
C GLY A 173 12.42 31.75 4.79
N SER A 174 12.29 30.42 4.68
CA SER A 174 11.06 29.65 4.87
C SER A 174 11.00 29.03 6.26
N LYS A 175 9.86 28.43 6.63
CA LYS A 175 9.76 27.61 7.85
C LYS A 175 10.42 26.25 7.62
N GLU A 176 11.32 25.86 8.53
CA GLU A 176 12.13 24.63 8.49
C GLU A 176 12.38 24.12 9.92
N ALA A 177 12.77 22.86 10.10
CA ALA A 177 13.27 22.36 11.38
C ALA A 177 14.53 23.15 11.80
N VAL A 178 14.70 23.43 13.09
CA VAL A 178 15.94 24.08 13.57
C VAL A 178 17.10 23.09 13.35
N PRO A 179 18.08 23.41 12.49
CA PRO A 179 19.09 22.44 12.07
C PRO A 179 20.03 22.10 13.21
N GLN A 180 20.52 20.86 13.23
CA GLN A 180 21.51 20.39 14.22
C GLN A 180 22.70 21.36 14.34
N SER A 181 23.18 21.93 13.22
CA SER A 181 24.29 22.91 13.18
C SER A 181 24.05 24.18 14.02
N ALA A 182 22.80 24.50 14.35
CA ALA A 182 22.45 25.63 15.21
C ALA A 182 22.56 25.32 16.71
N PHE A 183 22.53 24.05 17.12
CA PHE A 183 22.59 23.67 18.55
C PHE A 183 24.02 23.43 19.06
N ARG A 184 24.25 23.66 20.36
CA ARG A 184 25.45 23.27 21.11
C ARG A 184 25.05 22.74 22.48
N LEU A 185 25.84 21.82 23.02
CA LEU A 185 25.67 21.32 24.40
C LEU A 185 25.76 22.46 25.43
N PRO A 186 25.08 22.33 26.59
CA PRO A 186 25.26 23.25 27.72
C PRO A 186 26.61 23.02 28.41
N ASP A 187 27.15 24.06 29.07
CA ASP A 187 28.43 23.97 29.76
C ASP A 187 28.39 22.92 30.89
N GLY A 188 29.36 22.00 30.90
CA GLY A 188 29.43 20.91 31.89
C GLY A 188 28.56 19.69 31.57
N PHE A 189 28.11 19.53 30.32
CA PHE A 189 27.61 18.27 29.78
C PHE A 189 28.55 17.77 28.69
N ASP A 190 29.48 16.90 29.08
CA ASP A 190 30.37 16.20 28.16
C ASP A 190 29.64 14.98 27.58
N TYR A 191 29.72 14.76 26.26
CA TYR A 191 29.07 13.64 25.57
C TYR A 191 30.07 12.90 24.67
N ASP A 192 30.00 11.58 24.69
CA ASP A 192 30.97 10.63 24.14
C ASP A 192 30.33 9.58 23.20
N GLY A 193 29.01 9.43 23.25
CA GLY A 193 28.24 8.52 22.40
C GLY A 193 28.10 8.97 20.94
N ALA A 194 27.34 8.20 20.16
CA ALA A 194 27.13 8.49 18.74
C ALA A 194 26.35 9.81 18.55
N THR A 195 26.92 10.75 17.80
CA THR A 195 26.36 12.07 17.48
C THR A 195 25.39 12.03 16.30
N ALA A 196 25.43 10.98 15.47
CA ALA A 196 24.41 10.67 14.47
C ALA A 196 24.35 9.16 14.15
N THR A 197 23.19 8.72 13.67
CA THR A 197 22.94 7.41 13.07
C THR A 197 22.57 7.58 11.59
N THR A 198 22.98 6.66 10.71
CA THR A 198 22.45 6.59 9.33
C THR A 198 22.49 5.17 8.76
N VAL A 199 21.34 4.66 8.32
CA VAL A 199 21.26 3.45 7.50
C VAL A 199 21.83 3.75 6.12
N GLN A 200 22.90 3.06 5.74
CA GLN A 200 23.61 3.28 4.47
C GLN A 200 22.82 2.75 3.27
N SER A 201 23.18 3.19 2.06
CA SER A 201 22.42 2.95 0.83
C SER A 201 22.20 1.48 0.41
N THR A 202 22.96 0.54 0.96
CA THR A 202 22.73 -0.90 0.75
C THR A 202 21.60 -1.49 1.62
N GLY A 203 21.08 -0.73 2.57
CA GLY A 203 20.17 -1.22 3.62
C GLY A 203 20.82 -2.16 4.64
N ARG A 204 22.08 -2.57 4.45
CA ARG A 204 22.77 -3.63 5.22
C ARG A 204 23.89 -3.16 6.13
N THR A 205 24.02 -1.83 6.30
CA THR A 205 25.02 -1.24 7.19
C THR A 205 24.41 -0.04 7.89
N LEU A 206 24.58 0.02 9.20
CA LEU A 206 24.28 1.15 10.06
C LEU A 206 25.60 1.89 10.33
N LYS A 207 25.71 3.18 10.00
CA LYS A 207 26.83 4.04 10.41
C LYS A 207 26.42 4.78 11.68
N LEU A 208 27.29 4.77 12.68
CA LEU A 208 27.24 5.59 13.88
C LEU A 208 28.44 6.53 13.85
N ASP A 209 28.18 7.84 13.87
CA ASP A 209 29.21 8.87 13.82
C ASP A 209 29.52 9.38 15.23
N PHE A 210 30.79 9.64 15.54
CA PHE A 210 31.27 10.08 16.85
C PHE A 210 32.12 11.36 16.72
N ALA A 211 32.24 12.12 17.81
CA ALA A 211 33.06 13.33 17.83
C ALA A 211 34.58 13.06 17.85
N SER A 212 34.98 11.89 18.35
CA SER A 212 36.37 11.48 18.55
C SER A 212 36.69 10.18 17.83
N PRO A 213 37.94 9.97 17.36
CA PRO A 213 38.36 8.69 16.81
C PRO A 213 38.25 7.55 17.84
N LEU A 214 37.67 6.43 17.41
CA LEU A 214 37.44 5.24 18.23
C LEU A 214 38.63 4.28 18.22
N ALA A 215 38.82 3.57 19.33
CA ALA A 215 39.66 2.38 19.37
C ALA A 215 39.02 1.23 18.56
N ALA A 216 39.79 0.19 18.25
CA ALA A 216 39.24 -0.98 17.57
C ALA A 216 38.18 -1.65 18.47
N PRO A 217 36.92 -1.83 18.01
CA PRO A 217 35.83 -2.29 18.85
C PRO A 217 36.06 -3.72 19.38
N PRO A 218 35.63 -4.03 20.62
CA PRO A 218 35.70 -5.39 21.14
C PRO A 218 34.85 -6.38 20.34
N ALA A 219 35.31 -7.63 20.27
CA ALA A 219 34.49 -8.73 19.76
C ALA A 219 33.30 -8.94 20.72
N GLY A 220 32.08 -8.94 20.17
CA GLY A 220 30.83 -8.96 20.94
C GLY A 220 30.19 -7.58 21.18
N LEU A 221 30.77 -6.47 20.68
CA LEU A 221 30.14 -5.14 20.82
C LEU A 221 28.70 -5.08 20.26
N ALA A 222 28.38 -5.90 19.25
CA ALA A 222 27.02 -5.99 18.71
C ALA A 222 26.01 -6.64 19.68
N ASP A 223 26.45 -7.49 20.62
CA ASP A 223 25.59 -8.07 21.68
C ASP A 223 25.16 -7.02 22.72
N HIS A 224 25.83 -5.86 22.73
CA HIS A 224 25.60 -4.69 23.59
C HIS A 224 24.93 -3.52 22.84
N LEU A 225 24.55 -3.74 21.58
CA LEU A 225 23.84 -2.79 20.74
C LEU A 225 22.43 -3.31 20.44
N GLU A 226 21.47 -2.40 20.42
CA GLU A 226 20.13 -2.66 19.90
C GLU A 226 19.82 -1.62 18.82
N ALA A 227 19.27 -2.04 17.69
CA ALA A 227 18.70 -1.13 16.71
C ALA A 227 17.22 -1.46 16.51
N VAL A 228 16.36 -0.46 16.62
CA VAL A 228 14.95 -0.54 16.22
C VAL A 228 14.81 0.28 14.94
N ILE A 229 14.35 -0.34 13.85
CA ILE A 229 14.31 0.31 12.53
C ILE A 229 12.92 0.08 11.92
N GLY A 230 12.03 1.06 12.09
CA GLY A 230 10.59 0.89 11.87
C GLY A 230 10.05 -0.25 12.72
N GLY A 231 9.67 0.03 13.97
CA GLY A 231 8.97 -0.88 14.90
C GLY A 231 9.74 -2.14 15.36
N ALA A 232 10.64 -2.69 14.55
CA ALA A 232 11.28 -3.98 14.76
C ALA A 232 12.70 -3.84 15.31
N THR A 233 13.02 -4.58 16.37
CA THR A 233 14.40 -4.88 16.75
C THR A 233 15.10 -5.63 15.61
N TRP A 234 16.19 -5.07 15.10
CA TRP A 234 16.89 -5.57 13.93
C TRP A 234 18.02 -6.55 14.32
N PRO A 235 18.22 -7.66 13.59
CA PRO A 235 19.37 -8.54 13.81
C PRO A 235 20.67 -7.83 13.39
N LEU A 236 21.60 -7.71 14.35
CA LEU A 236 22.90 -7.06 14.19
C LEU A 236 24.02 -8.08 13.97
N GLY A 237 24.85 -7.81 12.96
CA GLY A 237 26.09 -8.53 12.69
C GLY A 237 27.33 -7.82 13.27
N GLU A 238 28.49 -8.06 12.67
CA GLU A 238 29.77 -7.50 13.14
C GLU A 238 29.79 -5.96 13.16
N ALA A 239 30.20 -5.39 14.31
CA ALA A 239 30.52 -3.98 14.47
C ALA A 239 32.03 -3.74 14.30
N ARG A 240 32.39 -2.80 13.43
CA ARG A 240 33.80 -2.50 13.06
C ARG A 240 33.98 -1.03 12.71
N LEU A 241 35.18 -0.48 12.81
CA LEU A 241 35.46 0.89 12.36
C LEU A 241 35.25 1.04 10.84
N ASP A 242 34.88 2.25 10.41
CA ASP A 242 34.92 2.63 9.00
C ASP A 242 36.41 2.77 8.55
N PRO A 243 36.86 2.02 7.53
CA PRO A 243 38.24 2.14 7.03
C PRO A 243 38.56 3.49 6.36
N ALA A 244 37.55 4.33 6.10
CA ALA A 244 37.72 5.70 5.61
C ALA A 244 37.65 6.77 6.72
N ASP A 245 37.10 6.44 7.89
CA ASP A 245 36.72 7.40 8.93
C ASP A 245 36.86 6.76 10.34
N PRO A 246 37.96 7.05 11.07
CA PRO A 246 38.20 6.43 12.38
C PRO A 246 37.25 6.94 13.48
N SER A 247 36.47 8.00 13.22
CA SER A 247 35.43 8.50 14.12
C SER A 247 34.05 7.87 13.84
N ALA A 248 33.98 6.81 13.04
CA ALA A 248 32.73 6.13 12.72
C ALA A 248 32.77 4.61 12.94
N LEU A 249 31.68 4.08 13.50
CA LEU A 249 31.42 2.67 13.65
C LEU A 249 30.42 2.21 12.58
N LEU A 250 30.75 1.13 11.87
CA LEU A 250 29.88 0.44 10.94
C LEU A 250 29.39 -0.87 11.58
N VAL A 251 28.09 -0.96 11.82
CA VAL A 251 27.43 -2.19 12.30
C VAL A 251 26.75 -2.85 11.10
N ALA A 252 27.02 -4.14 10.87
CA ALA A 252 26.30 -4.90 9.85
C ALA A 252 24.85 -5.14 10.29
N LEU A 253 23.93 -5.10 9.33
CA LEU A 253 22.53 -5.51 9.50
C LEU A 253 22.34 -6.80 8.69
N ASP A 254 21.91 -7.88 9.34
CA ASP A 254 21.80 -9.20 8.69
C ASP A 254 20.73 -9.17 7.59
N GLU A 255 19.60 -8.51 7.87
CA GLU A 255 18.55 -8.22 6.90
C GLU A 255 18.60 -6.79 6.36
N PRO A 256 18.20 -6.54 5.09
CA PRO A 256 18.25 -5.22 4.48
C PRO A 256 17.08 -4.33 4.94
N VAL A 257 17.39 -3.15 5.47
CA VAL A 257 16.39 -2.10 5.72
C VAL A 257 15.78 -1.64 4.40
N VAL A 258 14.45 -1.59 4.33
CA VAL A 258 13.69 -1.16 3.16
C VAL A 258 13.72 0.36 3.03
N GLY A 259 13.90 0.85 1.81
CA GLY A 259 13.84 2.26 1.46
C GLY A 259 13.27 2.44 0.05
N ASN A 260 13.84 3.34 -0.75
CA ASN A 260 13.37 3.66 -2.10
C ASN A 260 14.53 3.95 -3.07
N LYS A 261 14.30 3.94 -4.38
CA LYS A 261 15.31 4.22 -5.43
C LYS A 261 16.14 5.50 -5.24
N ASN A 262 15.69 6.47 -4.46
CA ASN A 262 16.36 7.75 -4.23
C ASN A 262 17.28 7.73 -3.00
N GLY A 263 17.01 6.87 -2.01
CA GLY A 263 17.64 6.95 -0.69
C GLY A 263 17.08 8.11 0.16
N ASP A 264 15.81 8.47 -0.03
CA ASP A 264 15.11 9.52 0.73
C ASP A 264 13.83 9.01 1.42
N ALA A 265 13.64 7.69 1.48
CA ALA A 265 12.50 7.05 2.11
C ALA A 265 12.29 7.49 3.58
N PRO A 266 11.05 7.78 3.99
CA PRO A 266 10.74 8.12 5.38
C PRO A 266 10.96 6.93 6.33
N GLY A 267 11.25 7.25 7.59
CA GLY A 267 11.58 6.29 8.66
C GLY A 267 12.98 6.48 9.25
N THR A 268 13.13 6.16 10.53
CA THR A 268 14.39 6.24 11.29
C THR A 268 14.97 4.85 11.60
N ALA A 269 16.27 4.83 11.85
CA ALA A 269 16.91 3.81 12.67
C ALA A 269 17.25 4.42 14.03
N ASP A 270 16.75 3.80 15.10
CA ASP A 270 16.91 4.21 16.48
C ASP A 270 17.80 3.21 17.20
N VAL A 271 18.96 3.66 17.68
CA VAL A 271 20.05 2.79 18.12
C VAL A 271 20.36 3.06 19.58
N ARG A 272 20.57 2.00 20.36
CA ARG A 272 20.88 2.02 21.79
C ARG A 272 22.19 1.25 22.03
N TYR A 273 23.01 1.76 22.94
CA TYR A 273 24.21 1.10 23.47
C TYR A 273 24.15 1.10 24.99
N ASP A 274 24.39 -0.05 25.62
CA ASP A 274 24.23 -0.22 27.07
C ASP A 274 25.39 0.31 27.93
N GLY A 275 26.53 0.65 27.31
CA GLY A 275 27.75 1.08 28.00
C GLY A 275 28.67 -0.05 28.47
N GLU A 276 28.23 -1.32 28.46
CA GLU A 276 28.99 -2.47 28.97
C GLU A 276 29.87 -3.15 27.91
N GLY A 277 29.59 -2.96 26.62
CA GLY A 277 30.33 -3.55 25.49
C GLY A 277 31.79 -3.11 25.28
N GLY A 278 32.36 -2.32 26.20
CA GLY A 278 33.78 -1.98 26.24
C GLY A 278 34.27 -1.02 25.14
N LEU A 279 33.36 -0.28 24.50
CA LEU A 279 33.72 0.74 23.51
C LEU A 279 34.55 1.87 24.14
N THR A 280 35.60 2.29 23.44
CA THR A 280 36.57 3.30 23.91
C THR A 280 37.04 4.19 22.76
N ASP A 281 37.45 5.42 23.06
CA ASP A 281 38.16 6.28 22.11
C ASP A 281 39.65 5.88 21.96
N THR A 282 40.37 6.51 21.03
CA THR A 282 41.81 6.24 20.83
C THR A 282 42.73 6.70 21.98
N GLU A 283 42.24 7.47 22.95
CA GLU A 283 42.98 7.84 24.17
C GLU A 283 42.75 6.84 25.31
N GLY A 284 41.69 6.02 25.23
CA GLY A 284 41.28 5.03 26.21
C GLY A 284 40.18 5.50 27.14
N ASN A 285 39.49 6.60 26.83
CA ASN A 285 38.28 7.01 27.53
C ASN A 285 37.13 6.05 27.15
N VAL A 286 36.34 5.63 28.13
CA VAL A 286 35.18 4.73 27.91
C VAL A 286 34.03 5.53 27.33
N VAL A 287 33.43 5.02 26.25
CA VAL A 287 32.16 5.52 25.74
C VAL A 287 31.04 4.97 26.62
N ASN A 288 30.25 5.86 27.21
CA ASN A 288 29.12 5.52 28.08
C ASN A 288 27.89 5.05 27.29
N ALA A 289 26.85 4.61 28.00
CA ALA A 289 25.57 4.26 27.40
C ALA A 289 24.97 5.44 26.62
N PHE A 290 24.47 5.20 25.41
CA PHE A 290 23.89 6.24 24.56
C PHE A 290 22.69 5.74 23.75
N TRP A 291 21.88 6.69 23.27
CA TRP A 291 20.98 6.48 22.15
C TRP A 291 21.35 7.42 21.00
N SER A 292 21.12 6.99 19.77
CA SER A 292 21.30 7.84 18.59
C SER A 292 20.37 7.40 17.47
N SER A 293 19.66 8.36 16.88
CA SER A 293 18.62 8.11 15.88
C SER A 293 18.95 8.89 14.61
N GLY A 294 18.55 8.36 13.45
CA GLY A 294 18.73 9.09 12.20
C GLY A 294 18.14 8.40 10.98
N GLY A 295 18.19 9.12 9.86
CA GLY A 295 17.41 8.82 8.67
C GLY A 295 17.84 7.55 7.93
N ASN A 296 16.85 6.92 7.31
CA ASN A 296 17.05 5.87 6.33
C ASN A 296 17.60 6.44 5.01
N LYS A 297 18.72 5.90 4.51
CA LYS A 297 19.26 6.20 3.16
C LYS A 297 19.32 4.97 2.25
N SER A 298 18.68 3.87 2.64
CA SER A 298 18.62 2.63 1.87
C SER A 298 17.98 2.83 0.50
N THR A 299 18.57 2.22 -0.53
CA THR A 299 17.96 2.04 -1.86
C THR A 299 17.54 0.60 -2.12
N TYR A 300 17.27 -0.17 -1.06
CA TYR A 300 16.68 -1.50 -1.16
C TYR A 300 15.15 -1.40 -1.19
N GLU A 301 14.56 -1.76 -2.33
CA GLU A 301 13.11 -1.77 -2.55
C GLU A 301 12.58 -3.20 -2.41
N LEU A 302 11.42 -3.39 -1.75
CA LEU A 302 10.81 -4.71 -1.59
C LEU A 302 10.37 -5.30 -2.94
N ARG A 303 10.58 -6.60 -3.11
CA ARG A 303 10.21 -7.36 -4.33
C ARG A 303 9.76 -8.76 -3.97
N THR A 304 8.60 -9.16 -4.49
CA THR A 304 8.20 -10.58 -4.54
C THR A 304 9.12 -11.35 -5.49
N ASP A 305 9.21 -12.68 -5.32
CA ASP A 305 10.03 -13.51 -6.21
C ASP A 305 9.48 -13.56 -7.65
N TRP A 306 8.17 -13.34 -7.84
CA TRP A 306 7.54 -13.29 -9.17
C TRP A 306 7.93 -12.05 -9.99
N ALA A 307 8.28 -10.94 -9.34
CA ALA A 307 8.71 -9.73 -10.05
C ALA A 307 10.04 -9.92 -10.79
N ASP A 308 10.87 -10.89 -10.38
CA ASP A 308 12.11 -11.28 -11.08
C ASP A 308 11.84 -12.19 -12.31
N GLU A 309 10.62 -12.73 -12.45
CA GLU A 309 10.17 -13.44 -13.66
C GLU A 309 9.63 -12.48 -14.75
N VAL A 310 9.31 -11.23 -14.38
CA VAL A 310 8.64 -10.25 -15.26
C VAL A 310 9.61 -9.60 -16.24
N GLY A 311 9.20 -9.50 -17.52
CA GLY A 311 9.98 -8.89 -18.59
C GLY A 311 9.13 -8.28 -19.71
N PRO A 312 9.77 -7.54 -20.63
CA PRO A 312 9.08 -6.78 -21.69
C PRO A 312 8.37 -7.63 -22.75
N ASP A 313 8.64 -8.94 -22.77
CA ASP A 313 8.07 -9.90 -23.72
C ASP A 313 7.06 -10.87 -23.05
N ASN A 314 6.87 -10.79 -21.72
CA ASN A 314 6.07 -11.71 -20.91
C ASN A 314 5.31 -11.05 -19.72
N ALA A 315 5.05 -9.76 -19.77
CA ALA A 315 4.19 -9.08 -18.79
C ALA A 315 2.72 -9.51 -18.96
N LEU A 316 2.20 -10.31 -18.01
CA LEU A 316 0.84 -10.89 -18.00
C LEU A 316 0.40 -11.43 -19.38
N PRO A 317 0.98 -12.56 -19.85
CA PRO A 317 0.78 -13.09 -21.19
C PRO A 317 -0.49 -13.94 -21.35
N GLU A 318 -1.28 -14.15 -20.29
CA GLU A 318 -2.52 -14.91 -20.30
C GLU A 318 -3.67 -14.14 -20.96
N TYR A 319 -4.68 -14.85 -21.49
CA TYR A 319 -5.88 -14.20 -21.98
C TYR A 319 -6.67 -13.55 -20.82
N PRO A 320 -7.02 -12.25 -20.88
CA PRO A 320 -7.51 -11.52 -19.71
C PRO A 320 -8.98 -11.76 -19.38
N ARG A 321 -9.85 -12.21 -20.32
CA ARG A 321 -11.30 -12.40 -20.09
C ARG A 321 -11.72 -13.89 -20.02
N PRO A 322 -11.45 -14.63 -18.93
CA PRO A 322 -11.80 -16.03 -18.82
C PRO A 322 -13.32 -16.33 -18.95
N GLN A 323 -14.21 -15.34 -18.78
CA GLN A 323 -15.65 -15.49 -19.03
C GLN A 323 -16.09 -15.14 -20.47
N LEU A 324 -15.18 -14.70 -21.35
CA LEU A 324 -15.48 -14.40 -22.76
C LEU A 324 -14.31 -14.77 -23.68
N THR A 325 -13.97 -16.06 -23.76
CA THR A 325 -12.78 -16.53 -24.48
C THR A 325 -12.98 -16.61 -25.99
N ARG A 326 -11.99 -16.10 -26.74
CA ARG A 326 -11.83 -16.27 -28.20
C ARG A 326 -10.47 -16.90 -28.49
N ASP A 327 -10.41 -17.73 -29.53
CA ASP A 327 -9.17 -18.43 -29.91
C ASP A 327 -8.13 -17.46 -30.53
N ASP A 328 -8.60 -16.51 -31.34
CA ASP A 328 -7.77 -15.48 -31.97
C ASP A 328 -7.72 -14.20 -31.10
N TRP A 329 -6.52 -13.84 -30.63
CA TRP A 329 -6.24 -12.59 -29.92
C TRP A 329 -4.72 -12.31 -29.90
N GLN A 330 -4.30 -11.12 -29.46
CA GLN A 330 -2.89 -10.82 -29.19
C GLN A 330 -2.74 -9.76 -28.09
N SER A 331 -1.89 -10.04 -27.07
CA SER A 331 -1.52 -9.06 -26.05
C SER A 331 -0.77 -7.85 -26.64
N LEU A 332 -1.03 -6.68 -26.05
CA LEU A 332 -0.36 -5.40 -26.25
C LEU A 332 0.24 -4.88 -24.93
N ASN A 333 0.52 -5.78 -23.98
CA ASN A 333 1.43 -5.55 -22.86
C ASN A 333 2.90 -5.46 -23.35
N GLY A 334 3.84 -5.34 -22.42
CA GLY A 334 5.27 -5.21 -22.69
C GLY A 334 5.71 -3.75 -22.74
N ARG A 335 6.86 -3.48 -23.39
CA ARG A 335 7.47 -2.14 -23.34
C ARG A 335 6.81 -1.13 -24.30
N TRP A 336 6.27 -0.06 -23.74
CA TRP A 336 5.78 1.12 -24.48
C TRP A 336 6.81 2.27 -24.39
N GLN A 337 6.59 3.33 -25.17
CA GLN A 337 7.20 4.64 -24.99
C GLN A 337 6.32 5.47 -24.04
N PHE A 338 6.94 6.33 -23.23
CA PHE A 338 6.28 7.14 -22.20
C PHE A 338 6.82 8.58 -22.21
N ALA A 339 6.00 9.52 -21.76
CA ALA A 339 6.38 10.86 -21.32
C ALA A 339 5.29 11.45 -20.42
N ALA A 340 5.68 12.37 -19.53
CA ALA A 340 4.77 13.35 -18.95
C ALA A 340 4.03 14.17 -20.03
N ALA A 341 2.89 14.78 -19.69
CA ALA A 341 2.09 15.59 -20.60
C ALA A 341 1.59 16.89 -19.95
N GLU A 342 1.42 17.95 -20.73
CA GLU A 342 0.81 19.20 -20.25
C GLU A 342 -0.72 19.22 -20.46
N ALA A 343 -1.44 19.97 -19.61
CA ALA A 343 -2.89 20.13 -19.73
C ALA A 343 -3.29 20.80 -21.06
N GLY A 344 -3.92 20.04 -21.95
CA GLY A 344 -4.30 20.48 -23.30
C GLY A 344 -3.23 20.25 -24.39
N GLU A 345 -2.13 19.55 -24.06
CA GLU A 345 -1.18 19.09 -25.08
C GLU A 345 -1.89 18.25 -26.15
N GLN A 346 -1.40 18.29 -27.38
CA GLN A 346 -1.92 17.50 -28.49
C GLN A 346 -1.20 16.14 -28.56
N PRO A 347 -1.90 15.04 -28.91
CA PRO A 347 -1.32 13.70 -28.92
C PRO A 347 -0.05 13.63 -29.79
N PRO A 348 1.00 12.89 -29.37
CA PRO A 348 2.31 12.85 -30.01
C PRO A 348 2.35 12.01 -31.31
N VAL A 349 1.39 12.23 -32.21
CA VAL A 349 1.21 11.49 -33.48
C VAL A 349 2.48 11.51 -34.33
N GLY A 350 3.00 10.33 -34.68
CA GLY A 350 4.23 10.16 -35.44
C GLY A 350 5.53 10.59 -34.73
N ARG A 351 5.48 11.10 -33.49
CA ARG A 351 6.66 11.43 -32.68
C ARG A 351 7.06 10.21 -31.85
N ASN A 352 8.36 10.03 -31.58
CA ASN A 352 8.77 9.16 -30.49
C ASN A 352 8.70 9.94 -29.17
N LEU A 353 8.41 9.21 -28.08
CA LEU A 353 8.63 9.69 -26.72
C LEU A 353 9.98 9.18 -26.21
N ASP A 354 10.56 9.86 -25.22
CA ASP A 354 11.93 9.61 -24.81
C ASP A 354 12.05 8.48 -23.77
N GLU A 355 11.10 8.39 -22.82
CA GLU A 355 11.10 7.39 -21.75
C GLU A 355 10.42 6.07 -22.13
N ARG A 356 10.56 5.04 -21.30
CA ARG A 356 9.98 3.71 -21.54
C ARG A 356 9.28 3.24 -20.28
N ILE A 357 8.12 2.62 -20.45
CA ILE A 357 7.31 2.05 -19.38
C ILE A 357 6.94 0.61 -19.73
N LEU A 358 6.85 -0.27 -18.73
CA LEU A 358 6.34 -1.63 -18.88
C LEU A 358 4.84 -1.66 -18.59
N VAL A 359 4.04 -1.84 -19.63
CA VAL A 359 2.59 -2.04 -19.50
C VAL A 359 2.31 -3.52 -19.21
N PRO A 360 1.46 -3.87 -18.24
CA PRO A 360 0.47 -2.99 -17.62
C PRO A 360 0.75 -2.70 -16.13
N TYR A 361 1.93 -2.20 -15.77
CA TYR A 361 2.21 -1.82 -14.37
C TYR A 361 2.09 -0.28 -14.19
N PRO A 362 1.53 0.22 -13.07
CA PRO A 362 1.28 1.65 -12.83
C PRO A 362 2.54 2.53 -12.92
N VAL A 363 2.39 3.82 -13.24
CA VAL A 363 3.54 4.74 -13.42
C VAL A 363 4.43 4.78 -12.18
N GLU A 364 3.82 4.76 -10.99
CA GLU A 364 4.46 4.80 -9.68
C GLU A 364 5.14 3.47 -9.31
N SER A 365 4.76 2.35 -9.92
CA SER A 365 5.26 1.01 -9.55
C SER A 365 6.69 0.73 -10.02
N GLN A 366 7.41 -0.12 -9.29
CA GLN A 366 8.77 -0.53 -9.61
C GLN A 366 8.86 -1.28 -10.95
N LEU A 367 7.92 -2.17 -11.23
CA LEU A 367 7.87 -2.97 -12.45
C LEU A 367 7.65 -2.13 -13.72
N SER A 368 6.98 -0.97 -13.62
CA SER A 368 6.82 -0.07 -14.77
C SER A 368 8.17 0.52 -15.23
N GLY A 369 9.11 0.68 -14.29
CA GLY A 369 10.42 1.29 -14.49
C GLY A 369 10.44 2.82 -14.39
N VAL A 370 9.34 3.47 -14.03
CA VAL A 370 9.22 4.94 -13.96
C VAL A 370 9.27 5.45 -12.50
N GLN A 371 8.49 4.85 -11.61
CA GLN A 371 8.49 5.12 -10.16
C GLN A 371 8.30 6.60 -9.77
N ARG A 372 7.31 7.28 -10.35
CA ARG A 372 6.89 8.64 -9.93
C ARG A 372 5.44 8.88 -10.32
N HIS A 373 4.77 9.79 -9.62
CA HIS A 373 3.46 10.26 -10.05
C HIS A 373 3.59 11.27 -11.20
N GLU A 374 2.58 11.31 -12.07
CA GLU A 374 2.39 12.27 -13.15
C GLU A 374 0.87 12.50 -13.30
N ASP A 375 0.35 13.71 -13.04
CA ASP A 375 -1.09 13.98 -13.25
C ASP A 375 -1.54 13.57 -14.67
N ARG A 376 -0.67 13.79 -15.66
CA ARG A 376 -0.96 13.68 -17.09
C ARG A 376 0.21 13.07 -17.84
N MET A 377 -0.09 12.16 -18.76
CA MET A 377 0.92 11.33 -19.42
C MET A 377 0.51 10.89 -20.83
N TRP A 378 1.51 10.62 -21.68
CA TRP A 378 1.34 9.98 -22.97
C TRP A 378 2.04 8.62 -23.02
N TYR A 379 1.28 7.57 -23.32
CA TYR A 379 1.78 6.27 -23.72
C TYR A 379 1.80 6.18 -25.25
N ARG A 380 2.82 5.55 -25.83
CA ARG A 380 2.88 5.22 -27.26
C ARG A 380 3.52 3.87 -27.55
N ARG A 381 2.88 3.06 -28.40
CA ARG A 381 3.50 1.87 -29.02
C ARG A 381 3.19 1.78 -30.50
N THR A 382 3.77 0.77 -31.13
CA THR A 382 3.27 0.23 -32.41
C THR A 382 2.76 -1.19 -32.24
N PHE A 383 1.85 -1.60 -33.11
CA PHE A 383 1.38 -2.97 -33.24
C PHE A 383 1.35 -3.41 -34.71
N THR A 384 1.10 -4.69 -34.98
CA THR A 384 0.95 -5.22 -36.34
C THR A 384 -0.16 -6.24 -36.36
N VAL A 385 -1.19 -5.96 -37.17
CA VAL A 385 -2.35 -6.85 -37.33
C VAL A 385 -1.92 -8.13 -38.08
N PRO A 386 -2.27 -9.34 -37.59
CA PRO A 386 -2.13 -10.59 -38.34
C PRO A 386 -2.92 -10.56 -39.67
N ARG A 387 -2.45 -11.30 -40.68
CA ARG A 387 -3.00 -11.22 -42.07
C ARG A 387 -4.22 -12.12 -42.29
N ASP A 388 -4.21 -13.22 -41.56
CA ASP A 388 -5.19 -14.29 -41.41
C ASP A 388 -6.43 -13.85 -40.61
N TRP A 389 -6.34 -12.78 -39.82
CA TRP A 389 -7.48 -12.16 -39.12
C TRP A 389 -8.48 -11.43 -40.05
N HIS A 390 -8.18 -11.27 -41.34
CA HIS A 390 -9.10 -10.76 -42.37
C HIS A 390 -9.90 -9.50 -41.97
N ILE A 391 -9.22 -8.58 -41.27
CA ILE A 391 -9.77 -7.30 -40.80
C ILE A 391 -10.17 -6.42 -42.00
N GLY A 392 -11.32 -5.75 -41.88
CA GLY A 392 -11.87 -4.87 -42.90
C GLY A 392 -12.59 -5.59 -44.05
N SER A 393 -12.39 -6.90 -44.23
CA SER A 393 -13.10 -7.70 -45.24
C SER A 393 -14.17 -8.63 -44.64
N SER A 394 -13.89 -9.31 -43.53
CA SER A 394 -14.85 -10.23 -42.88
C SER A 394 -14.94 -10.12 -41.36
N GLN A 395 -13.92 -9.57 -40.72
CA GLN A 395 -13.84 -9.25 -39.29
C GLN A 395 -13.50 -7.76 -39.09
N ARG A 396 -13.69 -7.27 -37.87
CA ARG A 396 -13.35 -5.93 -37.39
C ARG A 396 -12.32 -6.06 -36.25
N LEU A 397 -11.45 -5.08 -36.06
CA LEU A 397 -10.39 -5.14 -35.07
C LEU A 397 -10.78 -4.34 -33.83
N LYS A 398 -10.90 -5.05 -32.72
CA LYS A 398 -11.22 -4.48 -31.41
C LYS A 398 -9.93 -4.35 -30.60
N LEU A 399 -9.57 -3.15 -30.16
CA LEU A 399 -8.64 -2.95 -29.04
C LEU A 399 -9.44 -2.99 -27.74
N ASN A 400 -8.90 -3.59 -26.70
CA ASN A 400 -9.55 -3.71 -25.39
C ASN A 400 -8.51 -3.33 -24.31
N PHE A 401 -8.99 -2.70 -23.24
CA PHE A 401 -8.23 -2.26 -22.08
C PHE A 401 -8.91 -2.84 -20.83
N GLY A 402 -8.13 -3.42 -19.91
CA GLY A 402 -8.70 -3.97 -18.67
C GLY A 402 -9.16 -2.90 -17.68
N ALA A 403 -8.37 -1.82 -17.58
CA ALA A 403 -8.59 -0.60 -16.80
C ALA A 403 -7.45 0.38 -17.15
N VAL A 404 -7.71 1.70 -17.05
CA VAL A 404 -6.70 2.76 -17.21
C VAL A 404 -7.07 3.91 -16.26
N ASP A 405 -6.34 4.07 -15.16
CA ASP A 405 -6.71 5.04 -14.11
C ASP A 405 -6.24 6.45 -14.51
N TRP A 406 -7.08 7.49 -14.65
CA TRP A 406 -8.55 7.51 -14.46
C TRP A 406 -9.35 7.98 -15.69
N GLN A 407 -8.87 9.00 -16.41
CA GLN A 407 -9.46 9.49 -17.67
C GLN A 407 -8.49 9.21 -18.81
N SER A 408 -8.93 8.55 -19.88
CA SER A 408 -8.05 8.19 -21.00
C SER A 408 -8.60 8.48 -22.39
N GLU A 409 -7.68 8.77 -23.31
CA GLU A 409 -7.98 9.09 -24.70
C GLU A 409 -7.16 8.20 -25.65
N VAL A 410 -7.81 7.35 -26.44
CA VAL A 410 -7.14 6.39 -27.31
C VAL A 410 -7.10 6.89 -28.75
N TYR A 411 -5.90 6.88 -29.33
CA TYR A 411 -5.63 7.29 -30.70
C TYR A 411 -4.96 6.16 -31.48
N VAL A 412 -5.55 5.76 -32.61
CA VAL A 412 -4.89 4.88 -33.59
C VAL A 412 -4.50 5.70 -34.81
N ASN A 413 -3.21 5.67 -35.15
CA ASN A 413 -2.64 6.39 -36.29
C ASN A 413 -2.91 7.91 -36.32
N GLY A 414 -3.24 8.53 -35.19
CA GLY A 414 -3.63 9.94 -35.07
C GLY A 414 -5.14 10.22 -35.21
N THR A 415 -5.97 9.19 -35.38
CA THR A 415 -7.43 9.28 -35.26
C THR A 415 -7.82 8.87 -33.85
N LYS A 416 -8.58 9.72 -33.13
CA LYS A 416 -9.18 9.36 -31.83
C LYS A 416 -10.23 8.27 -32.08
N VAL A 417 -10.16 7.17 -31.32
CA VAL A 417 -11.01 5.98 -31.49
C VAL A 417 -11.83 5.65 -30.26
N ALA A 418 -11.41 6.09 -29.07
CA ALA A 418 -12.19 6.02 -27.84
C ALA A 418 -11.80 7.14 -26.86
N GLU A 419 -12.72 7.42 -25.95
CA GLU A 419 -12.54 8.19 -24.71
C GLU A 419 -13.10 7.30 -23.60
N HIS A 420 -12.37 7.14 -22.49
CA HIS A 420 -12.85 6.43 -21.31
C HIS A 420 -12.66 7.26 -20.06
N LYS A 421 -13.47 6.96 -19.06
CA LYS A 421 -13.35 7.49 -17.71
C LYS A 421 -13.81 6.42 -16.73
N GLY A 422 -12.98 6.14 -15.74
CA GLY A 422 -13.18 5.10 -14.74
C GLY A 422 -11.89 4.33 -14.50
N GLY A 423 -11.58 4.09 -13.24
CA GLY A 423 -10.25 3.62 -12.82
C GLY A 423 -10.10 2.10 -12.81
N TYR A 424 -11.23 1.40 -12.84
CA TYR A 424 -11.34 -0.01 -12.47
C TYR A 424 -12.21 -0.84 -13.42
N ASP A 425 -12.87 -0.20 -14.39
CA ASP A 425 -13.76 -0.78 -15.39
C ASP A 425 -13.08 -0.94 -16.77
N LYS A 426 -13.60 -1.87 -17.58
CA LYS A 426 -13.04 -2.21 -18.90
C LYS A 426 -13.61 -1.30 -19.96
N PHE A 427 -12.82 -1.05 -21.00
CA PHE A 427 -13.32 -0.37 -22.20
C PHE A 427 -12.61 -0.85 -23.46
N ASP A 428 -13.15 -0.42 -24.61
CA ASP A 428 -12.70 -0.90 -25.90
C ASP A 428 -12.81 0.15 -27.01
N ALA A 429 -12.21 -0.16 -28.16
CA ALA A 429 -12.28 0.63 -29.37
C ALA A 429 -12.33 -0.27 -30.60
N ASP A 430 -13.32 -0.08 -31.47
CA ASP A 430 -13.33 -0.65 -32.82
C ASP A 430 -12.47 0.21 -33.75
N VAL A 431 -11.21 -0.18 -33.91
CA VAL A 431 -10.20 0.63 -34.62
C VAL A 431 -10.14 0.31 -36.12
N THR A 432 -11.02 -0.55 -36.63
CA THR A 432 -11.00 -1.08 -38.00
C THR A 432 -10.82 0.01 -39.07
N ASP A 433 -11.59 1.09 -38.95
CA ASP A 433 -11.65 2.15 -39.96
C ASP A 433 -10.58 3.25 -39.74
N ALA A 434 -9.80 3.16 -38.66
CA ALA A 434 -8.62 3.98 -38.39
C ALA A 434 -7.29 3.33 -38.84
N LEU A 435 -7.32 2.08 -39.32
CA LEU A 435 -6.13 1.36 -39.78
C LEU A 435 -5.58 1.94 -41.09
N LYS A 436 -4.26 2.21 -41.13
CA LYS A 436 -3.58 2.69 -42.34
C LYS A 436 -3.06 1.53 -43.19
N PRO A 437 -3.01 1.67 -44.54
CA PRO A 437 -2.44 0.67 -45.43
C PRO A 437 -0.97 0.37 -45.08
N GLY A 438 -0.70 -0.84 -44.60
CA GLY A 438 0.62 -1.23 -44.10
C GLY A 438 0.56 -2.51 -43.27
N ARG A 439 1.60 -2.73 -42.44
CA ARG A 439 1.60 -3.74 -41.37
C ARG A 439 1.57 -3.07 -40.01
N THR A 440 2.54 -2.19 -39.78
CA THR A 440 2.70 -1.43 -38.55
C THR A 440 1.64 -0.36 -38.42
N GLN A 441 1.00 -0.31 -37.27
CA GLN A 441 0.01 0.68 -36.86
C GLN A 441 0.53 1.39 -35.60
N GLU A 442 0.22 2.67 -35.44
CA GLU A 442 0.55 3.47 -34.25
C GLU A 442 -0.61 3.46 -33.26
N LEU A 443 -0.32 3.25 -31.97
CA LEU A 443 -1.25 3.36 -30.85
C LEU A 443 -0.69 4.37 -29.85
N ILE A 444 -1.48 5.38 -29.53
CA ILE A 444 -1.20 6.39 -28.51
C ILE A 444 -2.37 6.36 -27.52
N VAL A 445 -2.06 6.48 -26.23
CA VAL A 445 -3.05 6.64 -25.15
C VAL A 445 -2.61 7.85 -24.33
N GLY A 446 -3.45 8.86 -24.23
CA GLY A 446 -3.31 9.92 -23.22
C GLY A 446 -4.04 9.50 -21.95
N VAL A 447 -3.49 9.83 -20.79
CA VAL A 447 -4.15 9.59 -19.49
C VAL A 447 -4.07 10.84 -18.61
N TYR A 448 -5.11 11.07 -17.82
CA TYR A 448 -5.19 12.02 -16.72
C TYR A 448 -5.70 11.30 -15.47
N ASP A 449 -4.95 11.40 -14.39
CA ASP A 449 -5.34 10.96 -13.06
C ASP A 449 -4.98 12.07 -12.04
N PRO A 450 -5.95 12.70 -11.38
CA PRO A 450 -5.65 13.65 -10.29
C PRO A 450 -5.40 12.96 -8.94
N THR A 451 -5.62 11.66 -8.83
CA THR A 451 -5.68 10.91 -7.55
C THR A 451 -6.54 11.67 -6.52
N ASP A 452 -5.95 12.24 -5.45
CA ASP A 452 -6.64 13.08 -4.46
C ASP A 452 -6.25 14.58 -4.49
N ALA A 453 -5.55 15.04 -5.53
CA ALA A 453 -5.04 16.40 -5.68
C ALA A 453 -6.05 17.48 -5.26
N ALA A 454 -5.60 18.43 -4.44
CA ALA A 454 -6.48 19.38 -3.74
C ALA A 454 -7.40 20.24 -4.65
N ASN A 455 -7.00 20.45 -5.91
CA ASN A 455 -7.76 21.20 -6.91
C ASN A 455 -8.34 20.32 -8.06
N GLY A 456 -8.11 19.01 -8.00
CA GLY A 456 -8.61 18.05 -8.99
C GLY A 456 -10.04 17.57 -8.70
N GLU A 457 -10.51 16.65 -9.53
CA GLU A 457 -11.74 15.89 -9.30
C GLU A 457 -11.68 15.03 -8.01
N ASN A 458 -12.77 14.32 -7.72
CA ASN A 458 -12.84 13.30 -6.68
C ASN A 458 -13.26 11.99 -7.34
N PRO A 459 -12.33 11.24 -7.94
CA PRO A 459 -12.60 9.92 -8.50
C PRO A 459 -12.88 8.89 -7.39
N PRO A 460 -13.52 7.75 -7.70
CA PRO A 460 -13.34 6.54 -6.91
C PRO A 460 -11.86 6.12 -7.02
N LEU A 461 -11.11 6.16 -5.92
CA LEU A 461 -9.66 5.91 -5.89
C LEU A 461 -9.20 4.92 -4.80
N GLY A 462 -10.11 4.49 -3.92
CA GLY A 462 -9.78 3.60 -2.81
C GLY A 462 -8.78 4.23 -1.82
N LYS A 463 -7.71 3.48 -1.51
CA LYS A 463 -6.63 3.90 -0.58
C LYS A 463 -5.49 4.72 -1.22
N GLN A 464 -5.50 4.94 -2.54
CA GLN A 464 -4.48 5.73 -3.25
C GLN A 464 -4.41 7.18 -2.72
N ARG A 465 -3.23 7.69 -2.33
CA ARG A 465 -3.02 9.10 -1.94
C ARG A 465 -1.68 9.62 -2.45
N LEU A 466 -1.62 10.91 -2.80
CA LEU A 466 -0.37 11.59 -3.18
C LEU A 466 0.63 11.73 -2.03
N ASP A 467 0.16 11.59 -0.78
CA ASP A 467 0.97 11.62 0.45
C ASP A 467 0.69 10.33 1.27
N PRO A 468 1.28 9.18 0.88
CA PRO A 468 0.94 7.87 1.43
C PRO A 468 1.47 7.69 2.85
N SER A 469 0.55 7.46 3.79
CA SER A 469 0.83 7.37 5.23
C SER A 469 -0.24 6.57 5.97
N GLY A 470 0.16 5.83 7.02
CA GLY A 470 -0.74 5.03 7.84
C GLY A 470 -1.47 3.95 7.05
N ILE A 471 -2.80 4.10 6.89
CA ILE A 471 -3.68 3.20 6.11
C ILE A 471 -3.85 3.62 4.64
N TRP A 472 -3.02 4.55 4.14
CA TRP A 472 -3.08 5.07 2.78
C TRP A 472 -1.80 4.75 1.99
N TYR A 473 -1.97 4.41 0.71
CA TYR A 473 -0.90 3.80 -0.10
C TYR A 473 -0.59 4.63 -1.36
N THR A 474 0.54 4.35 -1.98
CA THR A 474 1.06 4.99 -3.19
C THR A 474 0.03 4.97 -4.33
N PRO A 475 -0.09 6.03 -5.16
CA PRO A 475 -0.96 6.02 -6.33
C PRO A 475 -0.61 4.92 -7.34
N SER A 476 -1.54 4.58 -8.22
CA SER A 476 -1.40 3.53 -9.22
C SER A 476 -2.00 3.98 -10.56
N SER A 477 -1.52 5.12 -11.05
CA SER A 477 -2.04 5.80 -12.22
C SER A 477 -1.70 5.08 -13.53
N GLY A 478 -2.48 5.38 -14.57
CA GLY A 478 -2.20 4.96 -15.94
C GLY A 478 -2.68 3.55 -16.29
N ILE A 479 -2.01 2.91 -17.24
CA ILE A 479 -2.44 1.62 -17.80
C ILE A 479 -2.01 0.47 -16.88
N TRP A 480 -2.84 0.17 -15.87
CA TRP A 480 -2.56 -0.85 -14.84
C TRP A 480 -3.20 -2.23 -15.08
N GLN A 481 -4.04 -2.40 -16.11
CA GLN A 481 -4.46 -3.74 -16.56
C GLN A 481 -4.15 -3.99 -18.03
N THR A 482 -4.18 -5.28 -18.40
CA THR A 482 -3.76 -5.77 -19.72
C THR A 482 -4.45 -5.03 -20.86
N VAL A 483 -3.67 -4.69 -21.89
CA VAL A 483 -4.16 -4.16 -23.17
C VAL A 483 -4.02 -5.26 -24.22
N TRP A 484 -5.03 -5.48 -25.07
CA TRP A 484 -4.96 -6.52 -26.10
C TRP A 484 -5.85 -6.22 -27.32
N MET A 485 -5.65 -6.96 -28.41
CA MET A 485 -6.42 -6.82 -29.64
C MET A 485 -7.05 -8.14 -30.12
N GLU A 486 -8.23 -8.05 -30.74
CA GLU A 486 -9.04 -9.20 -31.18
C GLU A 486 -9.71 -8.97 -32.55
N PRO A 487 -9.82 -10.01 -33.40
CA PRO A 487 -10.57 -9.96 -34.66
C PRO A 487 -12.02 -10.41 -34.44
N VAL A 488 -12.92 -9.47 -34.19
CA VAL A 488 -14.34 -9.74 -33.92
C VAL A 488 -15.19 -9.80 -35.20
N ALA A 489 -16.29 -10.57 -35.19
CA ALA A 489 -17.25 -10.55 -36.30
C ALA A 489 -18.04 -9.22 -36.33
N ARG A 490 -18.66 -8.86 -37.48
CA ARG A 490 -19.48 -7.64 -37.55
C ARG A 490 -20.67 -7.65 -36.57
N ASP A 491 -21.29 -8.81 -36.40
CA ASP A 491 -22.21 -9.08 -35.30
C ASP A 491 -21.41 -9.94 -34.31
N HIS A 492 -20.99 -9.37 -33.18
CA HIS A 492 -20.21 -10.01 -32.10
C HIS A 492 -20.76 -9.60 -30.73
N VAL A 493 -20.38 -10.34 -29.68
CA VAL A 493 -20.77 -10.04 -28.29
C VAL A 493 -19.65 -9.34 -27.53
N ASP A 494 -20.01 -8.40 -26.68
CA ASP A 494 -19.07 -7.64 -25.84
C ASP A 494 -18.97 -8.23 -24.43
N SER A 495 -20.08 -8.75 -23.90
CA SER A 495 -20.12 -9.56 -22.68
C SER A 495 -21.26 -10.59 -22.71
N LEU A 496 -21.29 -11.47 -21.72
CA LEU A 496 -22.38 -12.41 -21.46
C LEU A 496 -22.86 -12.23 -20.03
N LYS A 497 -24.11 -11.82 -19.84
CA LYS A 497 -24.78 -11.87 -18.53
C LYS A 497 -25.33 -13.28 -18.31
N LEU A 498 -24.86 -13.94 -17.25
CA LEU A 498 -25.08 -15.36 -16.95
C LEU A 498 -25.78 -15.50 -15.59
N THR A 499 -27.10 -15.66 -15.62
CA THR A 499 -27.93 -15.64 -14.40
C THR A 499 -28.36 -17.07 -14.03
N PRO A 500 -27.79 -17.69 -12.96
CA PRO A 500 -28.21 -19.01 -12.50
C PRO A 500 -29.49 -18.91 -11.65
N HIS A 501 -30.44 -19.80 -11.91
CA HIS A 501 -31.64 -19.99 -11.09
C HIS A 501 -31.65 -21.42 -10.54
N VAL A 502 -31.57 -21.56 -9.22
CA VAL A 502 -31.51 -22.85 -8.51
C VAL A 502 -32.89 -23.17 -7.94
N ASP A 503 -33.53 -24.20 -8.50
CA ASP A 503 -34.82 -24.75 -8.07
C ASP A 503 -34.83 -26.27 -8.38
N GLY A 504 -33.95 -27.03 -7.73
CA GLY A 504 -33.82 -28.49 -7.90
C GLY A 504 -33.82 -28.95 -9.37
N ALA A 505 -34.78 -29.80 -9.73
CA ALA A 505 -34.96 -30.32 -11.11
C ALA A 505 -35.64 -29.31 -12.09
N ALA A 506 -36.02 -28.13 -11.62
CA ALA A 506 -36.48 -27.00 -12.44
C ALA A 506 -35.35 -26.06 -12.86
N SER A 507 -34.22 -26.06 -12.15
CA SER A 507 -33.06 -25.15 -12.32
C SER A 507 -32.66 -24.82 -13.77
N THR A 508 -32.28 -23.57 -13.99
CA THR A 508 -31.92 -23.00 -15.29
C THR A 508 -30.71 -22.07 -15.21
N LEU A 509 -30.01 -21.90 -16.33
CA LEU A 509 -29.14 -20.75 -16.58
C LEU A 509 -29.84 -19.86 -17.61
N THR A 510 -29.99 -18.58 -17.32
CA THR A 510 -30.37 -17.56 -18.30
C THR A 510 -29.10 -16.95 -18.88
N VAL A 511 -28.99 -16.90 -20.21
CA VAL A 511 -27.85 -16.36 -20.95
C VAL A 511 -28.32 -15.17 -21.78
N GLU A 512 -27.73 -14.01 -21.53
CA GLU A 512 -28.07 -12.73 -22.15
C GLU A 512 -26.82 -12.13 -22.80
N PRO A 513 -26.64 -12.29 -24.13
CA PRO A 513 -25.50 -11.73 -24.84
C PRO A 513 -25.66 -10.21 -25.06
N GLN A 514 -24.66 -9.43 -24.63
CA GLN A 514 -24.66 -7.97 -24.67
C GLN A 514 -23.75 -7.42 -25.79
N GLY A 515 -23.85 -6.11 -26.06
CA GLY A 515 -23.10 -5.42 -27.14
C GLY A 515 -23.61 -5.68 -28.56
N VAL A 516 -24.41 -6.73 -28.74
CA VAL A 516 -24.90 -7.20 -30.02
C VAL A 516 -26.32 -6.71 -30.32
N ARG A 517 -26.54 -6.18 -31.53
CA ARG A 517 -27.87 -5.77 -32.02
C ARG A 517 -28.89 -6.93 -31.98
N ASP A 518 -30.16 -6.58 -31.85
CA ASP A 518 -31.27 -7.55 -31.79
C ASP A 518 -31.42 -8.44 -33.04
N GLY A 519 -32.09 -9.57 -32.83
CA GLY A 519 -32.53 -10.49 -33.89
C GLY A 519 -31.44 -11.37 -34.49
N VAL A 520 -30.18 -11.27 -34.06
CA VAL A 520 -29.08 -12.17 -34.47
C VAL A 520 -29.31 -13.55 -33.84
N ARG A 521 -29.09 -14.64 -34.60
CA ARG A 521 -29.25 -16.02 -34.08
C ARG A 521 -28.23 -16.30 -32.98
N VAL A 522 -28.71 -16.75 -31.82
CA VAL A 522 -27.90 -17.21 -30.68
C VAL A 522 -28.05 -18.72 -30.54
N GLU A 523 -26.95 -19.43 -30.30
CA GLU A 523 -26.95 -20.81 -29.84
C GLU A 523 -26.01 -20.95 -28.65
N ALA A 524 -26.48 -21.61 -27.58
CA ALA A 524 -25.72 -21.85 -26.37
C ALA A 524 -25.71 -23.36 -26.03
N ALA A 525 -24.58 -23.87 -25.55
CA ALA A 525 -24.44 -25.24 -25.08
C ALA A 525 -23.57 -25.28 -23.82
N ALA A 526 -24.10 -25.89 -22.76
CA ALA A 526 -23.43 -26.07 -21.48
C ALA A 526 -22.92 -27.51 -21.32
N TYR A 527 -21.76 -27.68 -20.70
CA TYR A 527 -21.08 -28.95 -20.52
C TYR A 527 -20.59 -29.13 -19.08
N ALA A 528 -20.67 -30.36 -18.58
CA ALA A 528 -20.03 -30.79 -17.34
C ALA A 528 -18.78 -31.60 -17.72
N GLY A 529 -17.62 -30.93 -17.76
CA GLY A 529 -16.46 -31.44 -18.49
C GLY A 529 -16.82 -31.75 -19.94
N HIS A 530 -16.43 -32.91 -20.47
CA HIS A 530 -16.74 -33.27 -21.85
C HIS A 530 -18.22 -33.62 -22.12
N ARG A 531 -19.08 -33.76 -21.09
CA ARG A 531 -20.49 -34.15 -21.25
C ARG A 531 -21.38 -32.92 -21.45
N LYS A 532 -21.93 -32.72 -22.64
CA LYS A 532 -23.00 -31.73 -22.87
C LYS A 532 -24.20 -32.03 -21.97
N VAL A 533 -24.62 -31.07 -21.16
CA VAL A 533 -25.76 -31.20 -20.21
C VAL A 533 -27.00 -30.45 -20.67
N ALA A 534 -26.84 -29.32 -21.36
CA ALA A 534 -27.94 -28.51 -21.86
C ALA A 534 -27.57 -27.78 -23.16
N THR A 535 -28.58 -27.36 -23.91
CA THR A 535 -28.42 -26.47 -25.07
C THR A 535 -29.71 -25.70 -25.30
N ALA A 536 -29.61 -24.49 -25.84
CA ALA A 536 -30.73 -23.65 -26.22
C ALA A 536 -30.36 -22.85 -27.48
N SER A 537 -31.37 -22.42 -28.24
CA SER A 537 -31.21 -21.55 -29.41
C SER A 537 -32.31 -20.49 -29.42
N GLY A 538 -31.97 -19.27 -29.81
CA GLY A 538 -32.87 -18.12 -29.79
C GLY A 538 -32.32 -16.95 -30.60
N ARG A 539 -32.62 -15.72 -30.18
CA ARG A 539 -32.09 -14.50 -30.79
C ARG A 539 -31.62 -13.49 -29.74
N THR A 540 -30.71 -12.61 -30.14
CA THR A 540 -30.33 -11.43 -29.36
C THR A 540 -31.54 -10.49 -29.19
N GLY A 541 -31.61 -9.80 -28.05
CA GLY A 541 -32.80 -9.06 -27.59
C GLY A 541 -33.80 -9.90 -26.79
N GLU A 542 -33.61 -11.22 -26.68
CA GLU A 542 -34.43 -12.13 -25.88
C GLU A 542 -33.53 -13.00 -24.96
N PRO A 543 -33.81 -13.13 -23.65
CA PRO A 543 -33.01 -13.97 -22.75
C PRO A 543 -33.06 -15.46 -23.12
N LEU A 544 -31.92 -16.13 -23.17
CA LEU A 544 -31.82 -17.52 -23.61
C LEU A 544 -31.67 -18.49 -22.44
N THR A 545 -32.74 -19.22 -22.11
CA THR A 545 -32.76 -20.13 -20.96
C THR A 545 -32.30 -21.56 -21.30
N LEU A 546 -31.23 -22.03 -20.65
CA LEU A 546 -30.78 -23.43 -20.68
C LEU A 546 -31.29 -24.14 -19.42
N LYS A 547 -32.01 -25.27 -19.57
CA LYS A 547 -32.42 -26.09 -18.42
C LYS A 547 -31.31 -27.03 -17.95
N ILE A 548 -30.77 -26.78 -16.75
CA ILE A 548 -29.75 -27.62 -16.11
C ILE A 548 -30.46 -28.60 -15.18
N ARG A 549 -30.76 -29.80 -15.68
CA ARG A 549 -31.35 -30.86 -14.84
C ARG A 549 -30.33 -31.32 -13.80
N ASP A 550 -30.80 -31.47 -12.57
CA ASP A 550 -30.07 -32.05 -11.43
C ASP A 550 -28.66 -31.43 -11.29
N PRO A 551 -28.57 -30.10 -11.08
CA PRO A 551 -27.31 -29.37 -11.14
C PRO A 551 -26.38 -29.78 -10.00
N ARG A 552 -25.09 -29.87 -10.30
CA ARG A 552 -24.04 -29.87 -9.27
C ARG A 552 -23.77 -28.40 -8.94
N LEU A 553 -24.11 -28.02 -7.71
CA LEU A 553 -24.06 -26.62 -7.29
C LEU A 553 -22.62 -26.20 -6.97
N TRP A 554 -22.31 -24.92 -7.19
CA TRP A 554 -21.05 -24.30 -6.80
C TRP A 554 -21.08 -23.93 -5.31
N SER A 555 -19.97 -24.19 -4.61
CA SER A 555 -19.76 -23.78 -3.21
C SER A 555 -18.25 -23.77 -2.85
N PRO A 556 -17.85 -23.18 -1.71
CA PRO A 556 -16.45 -23.22 -1.25
C PRO A 556 -15.84 -24.61 -1.01
N GLY A 557 -16.68 -25.63 -0.80
CA GLY A 557 -16.26 -27.04 -0.67
C GLY A 557 -16.39 -27.87 -1.95
N ASP A 558 -17.16 -27.38 -2.92
CA ASP A 558 -17.32 -27.97 -4.25
C ASP A 558 -17.47 -26.85 -5.31
N PRO A 559 -16.36 -26.25 -5.78
CA PRO A 559 -16.39 -25.14 -6.74
C PRO A 559 -16.65 -25.64 -8.17
N PHE A 560 -17.80 -26.28 -8.37
CA PHE A 560 -18.14 -26.87 -9.65
C PHE A 560 -18.55 -25.82 -10.69
N LEU A 561 -17.78 -25.75 -11.78
CA LEU A 561 -18.04 -24.89 -12.93
C LEU A 561 -18.41 -25.73 -14.14
N TYR A 562 -19.40 -25.25 -14.90
CA TYR A 562 -19.81 -25.77 -16.19
C TYR A 562 -19.15 -24.97 -17.32
N ASP A 563 -18.62 -25.64 -18.34
CA ASP A 563 -18.16 -24.96 -19.56
C ASP A 563 -19.38 -24.50 -20.37
N LEU A 564 -19.37 -23.26 -20.86
CA LEU A 564 -20.39 -22.71 -21.74
C LEU A 564 -19.76 -22.35 -23.09
N LYS A 565 -20.44 -22.69 -24.19
CA LYS A 565 -20.08 -22.26 -25.54
C LYS A 565 -21.26 -21.54 -26.17
N VAL A 566 -21.05 -20.29 -26.59
CA VAL A 566 -22.07 -19.45 -27.23
C VAL A 566 -21.63 -19.10 -28.64
N THR A 567 -22.57 -19.13 -29.58
CA THR A 567 -22.37 -18.70 -30.98
C THR A 567 -23.42 -17.65 -31.31
N VAL A 568 -23.00 -16.48 -31.78
CA VAL A 568 -23.87 -15.35 -32.09
C VAL A 568 -23.62 -14.91 -33.53
N GLY A 569 -24.50 -15.32 -34.45
CA GLY A 569 -24.38 -15.08 -35.88
C GLY A 569 -23.16 -15.79 -36.50
N ARG A 570 -22.00 -15.11 -36.48
CA ARG A 570 -20.69 -15.68 -36.86
C ARG A 570 -19.65 -15.65 -35.74
N ASP A 571 -19.87 -14.87 -34.69
CA ASP A 571 -19.00 -14.84 -33.51
C ASP A 571 -19.16 -16.11 -32.67
N ARG A 572 -18.10 -16.50 -31.97
CA ARG A 572 -18.03 -17.69 -31.12
C ARG A 572 -17.19 -17.37 -29.89
N VAL A 573 -17.78 -17.59 -28.72
CA VAL A 573 -17.11 -17.37 -27.45
C VAL A 573 -17.25 -18.59 -26.54
N GLY A 574 -16.17 -18.88 -25.81
CA GLY A 574 -16.21 -19.74 -24.64
C GLY A 574 -16.46 -18.93 -23.37
N SER A 575 -17.02 -19.58 -22.36
CA SER A 575 -17.31 -19.00 -21.05
C SER A 575 -17.49 -20.14 -20.03
N TYR A 576 -17.79 -19.83 -18.78
CA TYR A 576 -18.14 -20.80 -17.75
C TYR A 576 -19.17 -20.21 -16.77
N PHE A 577 -19.82 -21.06 -15.98
CA PHE A 577 -20.73 -20.62 -14.92
C PHE A 577 -20.78 -21.62 -13.77
N GLY A 578 -21.05 -21.12 -12.56
CA GLY A 578 -21.41 -21.93 -11.40
C GLY A 578 -22.92 -21.86 -11.15
N MET A 579 -23.56 -22.98 -10.82
CA MET A 579 -24.96 -23.00 -10.40
C MET A 579 -25.02 -22.76 -8.89
N ARG A 580 -25.41 -21.55 -8.44
CA ARG A 580 -25.57 -21.24 -7.01
C ARG A 580 -26.64 -20.19 -6.73
N SER A 581 -27.26 -20.27 -5.57
CA SER A 581 -28.14 -19.22 -5.01
C SER A 581 -27.57 -18.69 -3.69
N VAL A 582 -27.81 -17.40 -3.41
CA VAL A 582 -27.48 -16.75 -2.14
C VAL A 582 -28.67 -15.90 -1.67
N ALA A 583 -28.94 -15.88 -0.37
CA ALA A 583 -30.04 -15.12 0.23
C ALA A 583 -29.75 -14.78 1.70
N VAL A 584 -30.57 -13.92 2.31
CA VAL A 584 -30.73 -13.84 3.77
C VAL A 584 -32.13 -14.35 4.13
N GLU A 585 -32.20 -15.31 5.04
CA GLU A 585 -33.45 -15.94 5.48
C GLU A 585 -33.50 -16.08 7.01
N LYS A 586 -34.70 -16.17 7.60
CA LYS A 586 -34.86 -16.33 9.05
C LYS A 586 -34.86 -17.80 9.47
N VAL A 587 -33.70 -18.28 9.90
CA VAL A 587 -33.54 -19.63 10.46
C VAL A 587 -33.72 -19.57 11.97
N ASN A 588 -34.69 -20.33 12.50
CA ASN A 588 -35.08 -20.27 13.92
C ASN A 588 -35.43 -18.85 14.43
N GLY A 589 -35.86 -17.95 13.52
CA GLY A 589 -36.20 -16.55 13.83
C GLY A 589 -35.02 -15.56 13.72
N VAL A 590 -33.78 -16.03 13.57
CA VAL A 590 -32.59 -15.20 13.42
C VAL A 590 -32.24 -15.04 11.93
N PRO A 591 -31.94 -13.83 11.43
CA PRO A 591 -31.42 -13.64 10.07
C PRO A 591 -30.11 -14.39 9.85
N ARG A 592 -30.08 -15.24 8.82
CA ARG A 592 -28.91 -16.02 8.40
C ARG A 592 -28.59 -15.79 6.93
N THR A 593 -27.30 -15.68 6.61
CA THR A 593 -26.84 -15.79 5.22
C THR A 593 -26.92 -17.25 4.77
N MET A 594 -27.53 -17.48 3.62
CA MET A 594 -27.82 -18.78 3.06
C MET A 594 -27.07 -18.95 1.73
N LEU A 595 -26.42 -20.09 1.53
CA LEU A 595 -25.84 -20.51 0.25
C LEU A 595 -26.52 -21.82 -0.18
N ASN A 596 -27.09 -21.84 -1.39
CA ASN A 596 -27.77 -23.02 -1.95
C ASN A 596 -28.93 -23.58 -1.07
N GLY A 597 -29.50 -22.75 -0.19
CA GLY A 597 -30.58 -23.12 0.74
C GLY A 597 -30.11 -23.60 2.12
N GLU A 598 -28.80 -23.69 2.38
CA GLU A 598 -28.22 -24.03 3.68
C GLU A 598 -27.56 -22.79 4.33
N PRO A 599 -27.55 -22.65 5.66
CA PRO A 599 -26.86 -21.54 6.31
C PRO A 599 -25.35 -21.59 6.04
N VAL A 600 -24.73 -20.42 5.85
CA VAL A 600 -23.28 -20.30 5.68
C VAL A 600 -22.73 -19.21 6.58
N PHE A 601 -21.61 -19.49 7.25
CA PHE A 601 -20.81 -18.50 7.96
C PHE A 601 -19.59 -18.12 7.10
N MET A 602 -19.40 -16.82 6.89
CA MET A 602 -18.39 -16.29 5.97
C MET A 602 -17.16 -15.80 6.74
N MET A 603 -16.06 -16.55 6.68
CA MET A 603 -14.75 -16.12 7.17
C MET A 603 -13.89 -15.66 6.01
N ALA A 604 -13.53 -14.38 6.03
CA ALA A 604 -12.69 -13.72 5.06
C ALA A 604 -11.46 -13.08 5.73
N THR A 605 -10.52 -12.64 4.90
CA THR A 605 -9.68 -11.48 5.22
C THR A 605 -10.05 -10.31 4.31
N LEU A 606 -9.58 -9.11 4.64
CA LEU A 606 -9.36 -8.11 3.59
C LEU A 606 -8.24 -8.58 2.65
N ASP A 607 -8.41 -8.24 1.38
CA ASP A 607 -7.40 -8.31 0.35
C ASP A 607 -7.35 -6.94 -0.35
N GLN A 608 -6.36 -6.12 0.02
CA GLN A 608 -6.11 -4.79 -0.55
C GLN A 608 -5.71 -4.84 -2.03
N GLY A 609 -5.14 -5.97 -2.48
CA GLY A 609 -4.61 -6.11 -3.84
C GLY A 609 -3.39 -5.25 -4.16
N PHE A 610 -2.61 -4.84 -3.15
CA PHE A 610 -1.35 -4.10 -3.34
C PHE A 610 -0.14 -5.05 -3.35
N TRP A 611 0.87 -4.68 -4.14
CA TRP A 611 2.11 -5.42 -4.39
C TRP A 611 3.32 -4.47 -4.31
N PRO A 612 4.42 -4.81 -3.63
CA PRO A 612 5.53 -3.88 -3.39
C PRO A 612 6.28 -3.47 -4.67
N ASP A 613 6.13 -4.28 -5.72
CA ASP A 613 6.80 -4.19 -7.01
C ASP A 613 5.86 -3.73 -8.14
N GLY A 614 4.56 -4.04 -8.07
CA GLY A 614 3.56 -3.71 -9.08
C GLY A 614 2.37 -2.84 -8.63
N LEU A 615 2.33 -2.43 -7.36
CA LEU A 615 1.24 -1.69 -6.70
C LEU A 615 -0.13 -2.33 -6.96
N HIS A 616 -1.06 -1.69 -7.68
CA HIS A 616 -2.33 -2.32 -8.08
C HIS A 616 -2.18 -3.62 -8.91
N THR A 617 -1.03 -3.91 -9.51
CA THR A 617 -0.87 -4.97 -10.52
C THR A 617 0.00 -6.10 -10.01
N ALA A 618 -0.58 -7.29 -9.83
CA ALA A 618 0.18 -8.50 -9.50
C ALA A 618 1.25 -8.79 -10.58
N PRO A 619 2.50 -9.13 -10.21
CA PRO A 619 3.58 -9.38 -11.17
C PRO A 619 3.23 -10.42 -12.25
N THR A 620 2.59 -11.52 -11.86
CA THR A 620 2.19 -12.63 -12.74
C THR A 620 0.80 -13.15 -12.36
N ASP A 621 0.16 -13.94 -13.22
CA ASP A 621 -1.10 -14.65 -12.88
C ASP A 621 -0.92 -15.66 -11.73
N GLU A 622 0.28 -16.23 -11.56
CA GLU A 622 0.57 -17.15 -10.45
C GLU A 622 0.68 -16.39 -9.11
N ALA A 623 1.21 -15.15 -9.12
CA ALA A 623 1.16 -14.22 -8.00
C ALA A 623 -0.27 -13.79 -7.67
N LEU A 624 -1.05 -13.37 -8.68
CA LEU A 624 -2.47 -13.02 -8.50
C LEU A 624 -3.27 -14.18 -7.88
N ALA A 625 -2.88 -15.41 -8.20
CA ALA A 625 -3.46 -16.63 -7.64
C ALA A 625 -2.84 -17.07 -6.29
N SER A 626 -1.67 -16.59 -5.89
CA SER A 626 -0.97 -17.04 -4.67
C SER A 626 -1.74 -16.66 -3.41
N ASP A 627 -2.21 -15.42 -3.34
CA ASP A 627 -2.92 -14.90 -2.18
C ASP A 627 -4.26 -15.63 -2.01
N LEU A 628 -4.98 -15.91 -3.11
CA LEU A 628 -6.22 -16.70 -3.11
C LEU A 628 -5.97 -18.19 -2.75
N LYS A 629 -4.83 -18.78 -3.15
CA LYS A 629 -4.41 -20.11 -2.68
C LYS A 629 -4.07 -20.08 -1.19
N LEU A 630 -3.48 -18.99 -0.69
CA LEU A 630 -3.14 -18.81 0.72
C LEU A 630 -4.39 -18.72 1.61
N HIS A 631 -5.45 -18.02 1.18
CA HIS A 631 -6.76 -18.05 1.84
C HIS A 631 -7.25 -19.49 2.05
N LYS A 632 -7.26 -20.32 0.99
CA LYS A 632 -7.66 -21.75 1.09
C LYS A 632 -6.70 -22.59 1.94
N ARG A 633 -5.40 -22.27 1.96
CA ARG A 633 -4.38 -22.94 2.79
C ARG A 633 -4.60 -22.65 4.28
N LEU A 634 -5.02 -21.45 4.63
CA LEU A 634 -5.34 -20.99 5.99
C LEU A 634 -6.79 -21.32 6.43
N GLY A 635 -7.58 -21.96 5.58
CA GLY A 635 -8.94 -22.45 5.91
C GLY A 635 -10.08 -21.47 5.68
N PHE A 636 -9.83 -20.28 5.12
CA PHE A 636 -10.87 -19.31 4.78
C PHE A 636 -11.80 -19.84 3.67
N ASN A 637 -13.09 -19.45 3.73
CA ASN A 637 -14.09 -19.74 2.70
C ASN A 637 -14.54 -18.50 1.92
N SER A 638 -14.12 -17.31 2.34
CA SER A 638 -14.42 -16.02 1.71
C SER A 638 -13.17 -15.16 1.54
N VAL A 639 -13.32 -14.06 0.79
CA VAL A 639 -12.38 -12.92 0.70
C VAL A 639 -13.20 -11.64 0.53
N ARG A 640 -12.81 -10.53 1.17
CA ARG A 640 -13.35 -9.19 0.88
C ARG A 640 -12.29 -8.42 0.11
N LYS A 641 -12.57 -8.12 -1.15
CA LYS A 641 -11.70 -7.28 -1.99
C LYS A 641 -11.97 -5.82 -1.62
N HIS A 642 -11.05 -5.23 -0.85
CA HIS A 642 -11.27 -3.96 -0.14
C HIS A 642 -11.11 -2.77 -1.09
N ILE A 643 -12.20 -2.03 -1.32
CA ILE A 643 -12.33 -0.80 -2.12
C ILE A 643 -11.42 -0.70 -3.37
N LYS A 644 -11.32 -1.81 -4.10
CA LYS A 644 -10.58 -2.01 -5.36
C LYS A 644 -11.39 -2.99 -6.21
N VAL A 645 -11.30 -2.96 -7.54
CA VAL A 645 -11.76 -4.06 -8.41
C VAL A 645 -10.53 -4.70 -9.06
N GLU A 646 -10.50 -6.02 -9.21
CA GLU A 646 -9.39 -6.76 -9.84
C GLU A 646 -9.71 -7.17 -11.29
N PRO A 647 -8.72 -7.51 -12.13
CA PRO A 647 -8.98 -8.15 -13.42
C PRO A 647 -9.78 -9.46 -13.26
N ASP A 648 -10.59 -9.82 -14.27
CA ASP A 648 -11.41 -11.06 -14.35
C ASP A 648 -10.64 -12.35 -13.99
N ARG A 649 -9.32 -12.34 -14.12
CA ARG A 649 -8.43 -13.44 -13.73
C ARG A 649 -8.44 -13.72 -12.23
N TRP A 650 -8.49 -12.70 -11.37
CA TRP A 650 -8.60 -12.87 -9.91
C TRP A 650 -9.95 -13.51 -9.54
N PHE A 651 -11.05 -13.01 -10.11
CA PHE A 651 -12.38 -13.59 -9.93
C PHE A 651 -12.47 -15.03 -10.49
N TYR A 652 -11.82 -15.33 -11.62
CA TYR A 652 -11.69 -16.70 -12.11
C TYR A 652 -10.94 -17.60 -11.12
N TRP A 653 -9.88 -17.13 -10.47
CA TRP A 653 -9.21 -17.91 -9.42
C TRP A 653 -10.12 -18.12 -8.21
N ALA A 654 -10.88 -17.11 -7.76
CA ALA A 654 -11.88 -17.26 -6.70
C ALA A 654 -13.00 -18.28 -7.07
N ASP A 655 -13.53 -18.20 -8.29
CA ASP A 655 -14.52 -19.14 -8.84
C ASP A 655 -13.99 -20.58 -8.88
N ARG A 656 -12.70 -20.76 -9.22
CA ARG A 656 -12.03 -22.06 -9.37
C ARG A 656 -11.58 -22.68 -8.05
N LEU A 657 -11.16 -21.85 -7.10
CA LEU A 657 -10.70 -22.27 -5.76
C LEU A 657 -11.84 -22.44 -4.76
N GLY A 658 -13.01 -21.88 -5.03
CA GLY A 658 -14.14 -21.88 -4.12
C GLY A 658 -13.93 -20.90 -2.97
N LEU A 659 -13.82 -19.61 -3.30
CA LEU A 659 -13.91 -18.51 -2.34
C LEU A 659 -15.18 -17.70 -2.64
N MET A 660 -15.91 -17.32 -1.60
CA MET A 660 -17.01 -16.36 -1.71
C MET A 660 -16.45 -14.94 -1.63
N VAL A 661 -16.66 -14.15 -2.67
CA VAL A 661 -16.16 -12.78 -2.77
C VAL A 661 -17.21 -11.81 -2.25
N TRP A 662 -16.81 -10.94 -1.35
CA TRP A 662 -17.45 -9.64 -1.14
C TRP A 662 -16.67 -8.63 -1.98
N GLN A 663 -17.35 -7.98 -2.92
CA GLN A 663 -16.74 -7.01 -3.82
C GLN A 663 -17.17 -5.60 -3.42
N ASP A 664 -16.21 -4.82 -2.95
CA ASP A 664 -16.43 -3.43 -2.57
C ASP A 664 -16.36 -2.51 -3.80
N MET A 665 -17.18 -1.46 -3.80
CA MET A 665 -16.98 -0.31 -4.71
C MET A 665 -15.80 0.55 -4.21
N PRO A 666 -14.81 0.89 -5.05
CA PRO A 666 -13.71 1.79 -4.67
C PRO A 666 -14.21 3.11 -4.06
N ALA A 667 -13.64 3.52 -2.92
CA ALA A 667 -14.08 4.71 -2.19
C ALA A 667 -13.60 6.01 -2.87
N MET A 668 -14.36 7.10 -2.69
CA MET A 668 -13.91 8.48 -2.95
C MET A 668 -13.11 9.02 -1.76
N THR A 669 -12.45 10.18 -1.89
CA THR A 669 -11.59 10.75 -0.82
C THR A 669 -12.31 10.81 0.54
N ALA A 670 -11.68 10.27 1.59
CA ALA A 670 -12.19 10.34 2.96
C ALA A 670 -12.36 11.80 3.44
N GLY A 671 -13.34 12.06 4.31
CA GLY A 671 -13.66 13.41 4.81
C GLY A 671 -14.21 14.42 3.79
N LYS A 672 -14.13 14.14 2.47
CA LYS A 672 -14.53 15.03 1.38
C LYS A 672 -15.97 14.73 0.95
N ASN A 673 -16.91 15.66 1.21
CA ASN A 673 -18.28 15.54 0.70
C ASN A 673 -18.29 15.53 -0.84
N PRO A 674 -18.80 14.49 -1.52
CA PRO A 674 -18.73 14.39 -2.98
C PRO A 674 -19.71 15.34 -3.66
N SER A 675 -19.24 15.99 -4.74
CA SER A 675 -20.04 16.85 -5.61
C SER A 675 -21.04 16.04 -6.44
N THR A 676 -22.07 16.70 -7.00
CA THR A 676 -23.05 16.03 -7.87
C THR A 676 -22.41 15.32 -9.06
N ALA A 677 -21.29 15.85 -9.58
CA ALA A 677 -20.52 15.19 -10.64
C ALA A 677 -19.86 13.91 -10.12
N ALA A 678 -19.13 13.97 -8.99
CA ALA A 678 -18.48 12.81 -8.39
C ALA A 678 -19.48 11.71 -7.97
N ARG A 679 -20.69 12.06 -7.56
CA ARG A 679 -21.78 11.10 -7.27
C ARG A 679 -22.29 10.39 -8.52
N ALA A 680 -22.53 11.13 -9.60
CA ALA A 680 -22.96 10.57 -10.88
C ALA A 680 -21.86 9.68 -11.51
N GLU A 681 -20.61 10.02 -11.25
CA GLU A 681 -19.41 9.27 -11.62
C GLU A 681 -19.34 7.93 -10.88
N TYR A 682 -19.39 7.99 -9.54
CA TYR A 682 -19.40 6.84 -8.64
C TYR A 682 -20.52 5.84 -8.97
N GLU A 683 -21.74 6.33 -9.24
CA GLU A 683 -22.86 5.48 -9.64
C GLU A 683 -22.75 4.92 -11.05
N ARG A 684 -21.91 5.47 -11.95
CA ARG A 684 -21.56 4.79 -13.20
C ARG A 684 -20.52 3.71 -12.96
N GLU A 685 -19.40 4.01 -12.31
CA GLU A 685 -18.34 3.01 -12.07
C GLU A 685 -18.86 1.82 -11.24
N MET A 686 -19.72 2.06 -10.25
CA MET A 686 -20.42 1.00 -9.50
C MET A 686 -21.37 0.18 -10.39
N LYS A 687 -21.97 0.79 -11.41
CA LYS A 687 -22.86 0.12 -12.37
C LYS A 687 -22.08 -0.76 -13.35
N GLU A 688 -20.93 -0.31 -13.84
CA GLU A 688 -20.08 -1.13 -14.73
C GLU A 688 -19.39 -2.27 -13.95
N MET A 689 -18.88 -2.02 -12.74
CA MET A 689 -18.39 -3.07 -11.82
C MET A 689 -19.41 -4.18 -11.62
N ILE A 690 -20.69 -3.82 -11.40
CA ILE A 690 -21.76 -4.81 -11.23
C ILE A 690 -22.04 -5.55 -12.55
N ASP A 691 -22.21 -4.85 -13.68
CA ASP A 691 -22.59 -5.50 -14.95
C ASP A 691 -21.49 -6.37 -15.55
N GLU A 692 -20.21 -5.99 -15.42
CA GLU A 692 -19.08 -6.79 -15.90
C GLU A 692 -18.94 -8.08 -15.09
N HIS A 693 -19.07 -8.00 -13.77
CA HIS A 693 -18.77 -9.12 -12.88
C HIS A 693 -20.02 -9.90 -12.40
N VAL A 694 -21.23 -9.53 -12.86
CA VAL A 694 -22.51 -10.20 -12.55
C VAL A 694 -22.51 -11.71 -12.86
N SER A 695 -21.62 -12.16 -13.73
CA SER A 695 -21.51 -13.56 -14.18
C SER A 695 -20.53 -14.42 -13.36
N HIS A 696 -19.78 -13.86 -12.39
CA HIS A 696 -18.88 -14.63 -11.51
C HIS A 696 -19.65 -15.30 -10.34
N PRO A 697 -19.70 -16.65 -10.23
CA PRO A 697 -20.39 -17.34 -9.13
C PRO A 697 -19.79 -17.06 -7.74
N SER A 698 -18.49 -16.80 -7.65
CA SER A 698 -17.79 -16.46 -6.40
C SER A 698 -18.31 -15.21 -5.72
N ILE A 699 -18.61 -14.14 -6.48
CA ILE A 699 -19.19 -12.91 -5.90
C ILE A 699 -20.56 -13.25 -5.35
N VAL A 700 -20.72 -13.09 -4.04
CA VAL A 700 -21.98 -13.30 -3.30
C VAL A 700 -22.55 -12.00 -2.75
N MET A 701 -21.73 -10.96 -2.64
CA MET A 701 -22.08 -9.69 -2.01
C MET A 701 -21.42 -8.51 -2.74
N TRP A 702 -22.19 -7.44 -2.95
CA TRP A 702 -21.69 -6.11 -3.30
C TRP A 702 -21.64 -5.24 -2.03
N VAL A 703 -20.55 -4.52 -1.80
CA VAL A 703 -20.43 -3.55 -0.69
C VAL A 703 -20.40 -2.15 -1.29
N THR A 704 -21.43 -1.33 -1.02
CA THR A 704 -21.61 -0.06 -1.73
C THR A 704 -20.89 1.15 -1.12
N PHE A 705 -20.33 1.03 0.09
CA PHE A 705 -19.54 2.08 0.76
C PHE A 705 -18.70 1.51 1.94
N ASN A 706 -17.67 2.24 2.39
CA ASN A 706 -16.83 1.94 3.56
C ASN A 706 -16.68 3.17 4.48
N GLU A 707 -16.72 3.00 5.82
CA GLU A 707 -16.21 3.92 6.88
C GLU A 707 -16.46 5.46 6.73
N GLY A 708 -17.62 5.89 6.27
CA GLY A 708 -17.92 7.31 6.00
C GLY A 708 -17.19 7.91 4.80
N TRP A 709 -16.30 7.17 4.12
CA TRP A 709 -15.43 7.68 3.06
C TRP A 709 -16.21 8.02 1.78
N GLY A 710 -16.35 9.32 1.51
CA GLY A 710 -17.07 9.84 0.34
C GLY A 710 -18.57 9.49 0.30
N GLN A 711 -19.19 9.13 1.42
CA GLN A 711 -20.53 8.54 1.43
C GLN A 711 -21.67 9.55 1.19
N TYR A 712 -22.75 9.05 0.59
CA TYR A 712 -23.98 9.82 0.36
C TYR A 712 -25.17 8.89 0.05
N ASP A 713 -26.39 9.35 0.36
CA ASP A 713 -27.67 8.68 0.04
C ASP A 713 -27.69 7.15 0.30
N ILE A 714 -27.00 6.66 1.33
CA ILE A 714 -26.53 5.26 1.49
C ILE A 714 -27.62 4.22 1.19
N GLY A 715 -28.82 4.37 1.76
CA GLY A 715 -29.94 3.45 1.53
C GLY A 715 -30.48 3.45 0.08
N ARG A 716 -30.41 4.59 -0.63
CA ARG A 716 -30.78 4.70 -2.05
C ARG A 716 -29.75 3.99 -2.92
N VAL A 717 -28.45 4.21 -2.68
CA VAL A 717 -27.35 3.61 -3.46
C VAL A 717 -27.37 2.09 -3.31
N ALA A 718 -27.55 1.57 -2.09
CA ALA A 718 -27.70 0.14 -1.83
C ALA A 718 -28.95 -0.46 -2.50
N ALA A 719 -30.10 0.21 -2.42
CA ALA A 719 -31.32 -0.21 -3.13
C ALA A 719 -31.15 -0.18 -4.66
N GLN A 720 -30.35 0.75 -5.19
CA GLN A 720 -30.05 0.87 -6.61
C GLN A 720 -29.13 -0.27 -7.10
N ALA A 721 -28.10 -0.62 -6.32
CA ALA A 721 -27.26 -1.80 -6.58
C ALA A 721 -28.08 -3.10 -6.58
N LYS A 722 -28.95 -3.28 -5.57
CA LYS A 722 -29.87 -4.45 -5.48
C LYS A 722 -30.87 -4.53 -6.64
N ALA A 723 -31.23 -3.39 -7.23
CA ALA A 723 -32.10 -3.33 -8.41
C ALA A 723 -31.37 -3.65 -9.73
N TRP A 724 -30.05 -3.42 -9.81
CA TRP A 724 -29.21 -3.82 -10.95
C TRP A 724 -28.84 -5.31 -10.91
N ASP A 725 -28.52 -5.83 -9.72
CA ASP A 725 -28.32 -7.25 -9.47
C ASP A 725 -29.10 -7.75 -8.24
N PRO A 726 -30.31 -8.31 -8.43
CA PRO A 726 -31.09 -8.92 -7.35
C PRO A 726 -30.60 -10.32 -6.94
N THR A 727 -29.53 -10.85 -7.57
CA THR A 727 -29.06 -12.24 -7.36
C THR A 727 -27.92 -12.39 -6.35
N ARG A 728 -27.49 -11.26 -5.76
CA ARG A 728 -26.46 -11.18 -4.72
C ARG A 728 -26.97 -10.42 -3.50
N LEU A 729 -26.23 -10.52 -2.41
CA LEU A 729 -26.43 -9.70 -1.22
C LEU A 729 -25.88 -8.28 -1.46
N VAL A 730 -26.44 -7.30 -0.78
CA VAL A 730 -25.89 -5.93 -0.73
C VAL A 730 -25.61 -5.56 0.72
N ASN A 731 -24.36 -5.20 0.98
CA ASN A 731 -23.95 -4.48 2.18
C ASN A 731 -23.98 -2.99 1.84
N ASN A 732 -24.83 -2.22 2.51
CA ASN A 732 -25.03 -0.82 2.18
C ASN A 732 -23.81 0.04 2.57
N GLN A 733 -23.13 -0.34 3.65
CA GLN A 733 -21.98 0.34 4.20
C GLN A 733 -21.22 -0.57 5.17
N SER A 734 -19.93 -0.83 4.92
CA SER A 734 -19.09 -1.53 5.90
C SER A 734 -18.54 -0.56 6.95
N GLY A 735 -18.59 -0.95 8.24
CA GLY A 735 -18.10 -0.16 9.38
C GLY A 735 -19.06 0.92 9.90
N LEU A 736 -20.26 0.56 10.38
CA LEU A 736 -21.27 1.55 10.78
C LEU A 736 -20.86 2.47 11.93
N ASN A 737 -19.90 2.08 12.77
CA ASN A 737 -19.23 2.91 13.78
C ASN A 737 -18.53 4.14 13.21
N LEU A 738 -18.05 4.06 11.95
CA LEU A 738 -17.32 5.12 11.26
C LEU A 738 -18.16 5.77 10.14
N GLY A 739 -19.39 5.31 9.92
CA GLY A 739 -20.30 5.80 8.90
C GLY A 739 -21.73 6.04 9.43
N ALA A 740 -22.72 5.53 8.69
CA ALA A 740 -24.12 5.56 9.08
C ALA A 740 -24.92 4.49 8.32
N ASP A 741 -25.72 3.71 9.04
CA ASP A 741 -26.59 2.72 8.40
C ASP A 741 -27.67 3.41 7.54
N GLY A 742 -27.66 3.12 6.24
CA GLY A 742 -28.69 3.55 5.30
C GLY A 742 -30.04 2.81 5.40
N GLY A 743 -30.18 1.82 6.28
CA GLY A 743 -31.42 1.07 6.53
C GLY A 743 -31.89 0.22 5.34
N ALA A 744 -30.95 -0.32 4.55
CA ALA A 744 -31.21 -1.04 3.31
C ALA A 744 -30.14 -2.09 3.04
N GLY A 745 -30.34 -2.90 1.99
CA GLY A 745 -29.50 -4.07 1.69
C GLY A 745 -29.91 -5.29 2.52
N ASP A 746 -29.04 -6.29 2.56
CA ASP A 746 -29.24 -7.59 3.22
C ASP A 746 -28.39 -7.74 4.50
N ILE A 747 -27.40 -6.86 4.69
CA ILE A 747 -26.35 -6.95 5.72
C ILE A 747 -26.40 -5.73 6.66
N MET A 748 -26.02 -5.93 7.93
CA MET A 748 -25.57 -4.87 8.84
C MET A 748 -24.15 -5.20 9.30
N ASP A 749 -23.27 -4.20 9.29
CA ASP A 749 -21.83 -4.39 9.34
C ASP A 749 -21.17 -3.42 10.33
N GLU A 750 -20.39 -3.98 11.25
CA GLU A 750 -19.66 -3.27 12.31
C GLU A 750 -18.16 -3.59 12.23
N HIS A 751 -17.29 -2.60 12.41
CA HIS A 751 -15.84 -2.81 12.53
C HIS A 751 -15.42 -2.84 14.00
N GLY A 752 -14.45 -3.67 14.36
CA GLY A 752 -13.97 -3.78 15.75
C GLY A 752 -12.49 -4.08 15.84
N TYR A 753 -11.71 -3.14 16.41
CA TYR A 753 -10.26 -3.23 16.49
C TYR A 753 -9.78 -3.23 17.96
N PRO A 754 -8.89 -4.16 18.37
CA PRO A 754 -8.51 -5.39 17.67
C PRO A 754 -9.63 -6.46 17.69
N SER A 755 -10.56 -6.33 18.64
CA SER A 755 -11.61 -7.30 18.94
C SER A 755 -12.83 -7.11 18.03
N PRO A 756 -13.34 -8.18 17.38
CA PRO A 756 -14.47 -8.08 16.47
C PRO A 756 -15.73 -7.58 17.18
N ALA A 757 -16.55 -6.85 16.43
CA ALA A 757 -17.82 -6.31 16.90
C ALA A 757 -19.00 -6.82 16.06
N LEU A 758 -20.23 -6.60 16.53
CA LEU A 758 -21.45 -6.74 15.75
C LEU A 758 -22.32 -5.50 15.98
N PRO A 759 -23.17 -5.12 15.01
CA PRO A 759 -24.08 -3.97 15.12
C PRO A 759 -24.78 -3.88 16.49
N PRO A 760 -24.66 -2.77 17.24
CA PRO A 760 -25.15 -2.66 18.61
C PRO A 760 -26.68 -2.62 18.70
N SER A 761 -27.36 -2.32 17.60
CA SER A 761 -28.83 -2.30 17.48
C SER A 761 -29.31 -3.08 16.25
N PRO A 762 -29.33 -4.42 16.28
CA PRO A 762 -29.85 -5.24 15.19
C PRO A 762 -31.32 -4.93 14.86
N ASP A 763 -31.65 -4.79 13.57
CA ASP A 763 -33.05 -4.61 13.12
C ASP A 763 -33.89 -5.90 13.16
N GLY A 764 -33.22 -7.06 13.19
CA GLY A 764 -33.86 -8.37 13.22
C GLY A 764 -34.33 -8.88 11.85
N GLU A 765 -33.99 -8.19 10.76
CA GLU A 765 -34.28 -8.60 9.37
C GLU A 765 -32.99 -8.87 8.57
N ARG A 766 -31.95 -8.04 8.71
CA ARG A 766 -30.66 -8.18 8.01
C ARG A 766 -29.67 -9.05 8.77
N ALA A 767 -28.72 -9.65 8.05
CA ALA A 767 -27.68 -10.50 8.61
C ALA A 767 -26.52 -9.66 9.19
N LEU A 768 -26.12 -9.95 10.43
CA LEU A 768 -25.07 -9.22 11.14
C LEU A 768 -23.67 -9.77 10.81
N VAL A 769 -22.70 -8.90 10.52
CA VAL A 769 -21.29 -9.27 10.31
C VAL A 769 -20.31 -8.36 11.07
N ALA A 770 -19.13 -8.90 11.38
CA ALA A 770 -17.95 -8.12 11.75
C ALA A 770 -17.19 -7.78 10.46
N GLY A 771 -17.46 -6.61 9.87
CA GLY A 771 -16.98 -6.26 8.53
C GLY A 771 -15.48 -6.05 8.43
N GLU A 772 -14.82 -5.76 9.56
CA GLU A 772 -13.38 -5.75 9.80
C GLU A 772 -13.08 -6.02 11.29
N TYR A 773 -12.01 -6.78 11.56
CA TYR A 773 -11.39 -6.95 12.88
C TYR A 773 -9.95 -7.43 12.76
N GLY A 774 -9.16 -7.40 13.84
CA GLY A 774 -7.79 -7.91 13.84
C GLY A 774 -6.77 -6.81 14.11
N GLY A 775 -6.00 -6.41 13.10
CA GLY A 775 -4.99 -5.37 13.27
C GLY A 775 -3.75 -5.78 14.10
N LEU A 776 -3.50 -7.08 14.25
CA LEU A 776 -2.36 -7.61 15.02
C LEU A 776 -1.06 -7.39 14.23
N GLY A 777 -0.36 -6.30 14.52
CA GLY A 777 0.88 -5.91 13.88
C GLY A 777 2.03 -6.81 14.31
N LEU A 778 2.70 -7.40 13.33
CA LEU A 778 3.96 -8.10 13.54
C LEU A 778 4.95 -7.68 12.45
N ALA A 779 5.85 -6.77 12.83
CA ALA A 779 6.97 -6.37 12.00
C ALA A 779 7.96 -7.55 11.82
N VAL A 780 8.51 -7.69 10.61
CA VAL A 780 9.52 -8.69 10.30
C VAL A 780 10.70 -7.98 9.61
N PRO A 781 11.90 -7.96 10.22
CA PRO A 781 13.09 -7.36 9.62
C PRO A 781 13.33 -7.86 8.18
N GLY A 782 13.71 -6.96 7.28
CA GLY A 782 13.91 -7.25 5.85
C GLY A 782 12.65 -7.26 4.98
N HIS A 783 11.44 -7.32 5.57
CA HIS A 783 10.19 -7.63 4.84
C HIS A 783 9.04 -6.61 5.04
N ALA A 784 9.26 -5.57 5.86
CA ALA A 784 8.27 -4.51 6.17
C ALA A 784 8.54 -3.23 5.37
N TRP A 785 7.51 -2.39 5.15
CA TRP A 785 7.67 -1.06 4.56
C TRP A 785 8.44 -0.10 5.48
N SER A 786 8.99 0.98 4.93
CA SER A 786 9.89 1.90 5.66
C SER A 786 9.17 2.76 6.71
N VAL A 787 7.90 3.11 6.43
CA VAL A 787 6.94 3.65 7.39
C VAL A 787 5.93 2.55 7.73
N GLN A 788 5.52 2.49 8.99
CA GLN A 788 4.71 1.40 9.53
C GLN A 788 3.54 1.90 10.36
N GLN A 789 2.47 1.11 10.39
CA GLN A 789 1.31 1.31 11.23
C GLN A 789 0.76 -0.04 11.69
N SER A 790 0.32 -0.05 12.94
CA SER A 790 -0.23 -1.20 13.66
C SER A 790 -1.46 -0.75 14.46
N TYR A 791 -2.33 -1.68 14.83
CA TYR A 791 -3.42 -1.40 15.79
C TYR A 791 -3.10 -2.01 17.16
N VAL A 792 -2.39 -3.15 17.20
CA VAL A 792 -1.82 -3.77 18.40
C VAL A 792 -0.58 -4.56 17.99
N ASP A 793 0.58 -4.22 18.54
CA ASP A 793 1.81 -5.00 18.34
C ASP A 793 1.84 -6.26 19.21
N VAL A 794 2.41 -7.35 18.69
CA VAL A 794 2.40 -8.67 19.33
C VAL A 794 3.77 -9.37 19.24
N ASP A 795 4.12 -10.17 20.25
CA ASP A 795 5.37 -10.95 20.25
C ASP A 795 5.31 -12.01 19.13
N PRO A 796 6.34 -12.13 18.26
CA PRO A 796 6.42 -13.21 17.26
C PRO A 796 6.19 -14.62 17.84
N LYS A 797 6.47 -14.82 19.14
CA LYS A 797 6.24 -16.08 19.86
C LYS A 797 4.76 -16.34 20.20
N THR A 798 3.94 -15.31 20.37
CA THR A 798 2.53 -15.42 20.78
C THR A 798 1.55 -15.16 19.63
N TYR A 799 1.97 -14.54 18.53
CA TYR A 799 1.16 -14.17 17.35
C TYR A 799 0.02 -15.15 16.99
N THR A 800 0.30 -16.46 16.94
CA THR A 800 -0.73 -17.47 16.62
C THR A 800 -1.76 -17.63 17.74
N ASP A 801 -1.36 -17.57 19.01
CA ASP A 801 -2.23 -17.70 20.17
C ASP A 801 -3.13 -16.44 20.32
N ASP A 802 -2.56 -15.27 20.02
CA ASP A 802 -3.29 -13.98 20.00
C ASP A 802 -4.32 -13.97 18.85
N TYR A 803 -3.94 -14.41 17.65
CA TYR A 803 -4.85 -14.60 16.52
C TYR A 803 -6.00 -15.58 16.85
N LEU A 804 -5.68 -16.73 17.47
CA LEU A 804 -6.69 -17.71 17.87
C LEU A 804 -7.64 -17.18 18.95
N THR A 805 -7.15 -16.33 19.85
CA THR A 805 -7.98 -15.64 20.83
C THR A 805 -9.01 -14.73 20.15
N LYS A 806 -8.60 -13.94 19.14
CA LYS A 806 -9.54 -13.14 18.33
C LYS A 806 -10.50 -14.00 17.52
N LEU A 807 -10.09 -15.20 17.09
CA LEU A 807 -10.98 -16.14 16.38
C LEU A 807 -12.05 -16.76 17.29
N ASP A 808 -11.76 -17.01 18.58
CA ASP A 808 -12.77 -17.45 19.54
C ASP A 808 -13.69 -16.29 20.02
N GLU A 809 -13.24 -15.03 19.94
CA GLU A 809 -14.13 -13.86 20.05
C GLU A 809 -15.15 -13.85 18.88
N VAL A 810 -14.73 -14.12 17.63
CA VAL A 810 -15.66 -14.32 16.49
C VAL A 810 -16.62 -15.47 16.75
N ARG A 811 -16.17 -16.59 17.36
CA ARG A 811 -17.06 -17.71 17.75
C ARG A 811 -18.15 -17.26 18.71
N ALA A 812 -17.84 -16.40 19.68
CA ALA A 812 -18.83 -15.84 20.60
C ALA A 812 -19.85 -14.91 19.89
N LEU A 813 -19.42 -14.18 18.86
CA LEU A 813 -20.32 -13.37 18.03
C LEU A 813 -21.23 -14.22 17.13
N ALA A 814 -20.77 -15.37 16.63
CA ALA A 814 -21.62 -16.32 15.91
C ALA A 814 -22.78 -16.82 16.80
N CYS A 815 -22.54 -17.07 18.10
CA CYS A 815 -23.60 -17.36 19.06
C CYS A 815 -24.60 -16.22 19.29
N ARG A 816 -24.22 -14.97 18.99
CA ARG A 816 -25.08 -13.78 19.07
C ARG A 816 -25.80 -13.45 17.75
N GLY A 817 -25.74 -14.34 16.77
CA GLY A 817 -26.38 -14.16 15.45
C GLY A 817 -25.44 -13.65 14.34
N GLY A 818 -24.13 -13.56 14.59
CA GLY A 818 -23.14 -13.24 13.57
C GLY A 818 -23.14 -14.23 12.40
N ASN A 819 -22.98 -13.71 11.18
CA ASN A 819 -23.00 -14.45 9.91
C ASN A 819 -21.67 -14.45 9.17
N GLY A 820 -20.72 -13.61 9.57
CA GLY A 820 -19.36 -13.63 9.06
C GLY A 820 -18.46 -12.67 9.80
N ALA A 821 -17.16 -12.81 9.58
CA ALA A 821 -16.13 -11.89 10.04
C ALA A 821 -14.99 -11.77 9.01
N VAL A 822 -14.40 -10.59 8.93
CA VAL A 822 -13.32 -10.27 7.99
C VAL A 822 -12.09 -9.85 8.78
N TYR A 823 -11.03 -10.65 8.74
CA TYR A 823 -9.78 -10.32 9.43
C TYR A 823 -8.91 -9.36 8.60
N THR A 824 -8.35 -8.32 9.22
CA THR A 824 -7.35 -7.46 8.60
C THR A 824 -5.94 -7.99 8.92
N GLN A 825 -5.20 -8.56 7.97
CA GLN A 825 -5.52 -8.82 6.53
C GLN A 825 -4.71 -9.99 5.94
N ILE A 826 -4.85 -10.32 4.64
CA ILE A 826 -4.12 -11.46 4.04
C ILE A 826 -2.60 -11.27 4.02
N SER A 827 -2.14 -10.09 3.61
CA SER A 827 -0.73 -9.70 3.48
C SER A 827 -0.51 -8.30 4.01
N ASP A 828 0.68 -8.01 4.53
CA ASP A 828 1.09 -6.64 4.81
C ASP A 828 1.09 -5.81 3.52
N VAL A 829 1.05 -4.49 3.67
CA VAL A 829 1.12 -3.50 2.60
C VAL A 829 1.95 -2.29 3.05
N GLU A 830 1.86 -1.17 2.33
CA GLU A 830 2.46 0.09 2.77
C GLU A 830 1.83 0.54 4.09
N GLY A 831 2.67 0.83 5.09
CA GLY A 831 2.23 1.08 6.47
C GLY A 831 1.81 -0.20 7.21
N GLU A 832 0.72 -0.83 6.80
CA GLU A 832 0.01 -1.82 7.61
C GLU A 832 0.72 -3.18 7.76
N LEU A 833 1.07 -3.54 9.00
CA LEU A 833 1.77 -4.80 9.37
C LEU A 833 0.88 -5.91 9.97
N ASN A 834 -0.42 -5.74 9.84
CA ASN A 834 -1.50 -6.62 10.31
C ASN A 834 -1.74 -7.85 9.40
N GLY A 835 -0.96 -8.02 8.34
CA GLY A 835 -1.08 -9.13 7.40
C GLY A 835 -0.65 -10.47 7.97
N LEU A 836 -1.31 -11.54 7.52
CA LEU A 836 -0.92 -12.92 7.84
C LEU A 836 0.38 -13.34 7.13
N THR A 837 0.75 -12.69 6.03
CA THR A 837 2.05 -12.83 5.35
C THR A 837 2.69 -11.45 5.10
N THR A 838 4.01 -11.37 4.93
CA THR A 838 4.71 -10.10 4.64
C THR A 838 4.36 -9.51 3.27
N TYR A 839 4.66 -8.22 3.04
CA TYR A 839 4.25 -7.48 1.84
C TYR A 839 4.87 -8.09 0.56
N ASP A 840 6.10 -8.61 0.67
CA ASP A 840 6.79 -9.37 -0.38
C ASP A 840 6.36 -10.86 -0.50
N ARG A 841 5.37 -11.29 0.31
CA ARG A 841 4.83 -12.65 0.41
C ARG A 841 5.85 -13.75 0.81
N LYS A 842 7.03 -13.39 1.35
CA LYS A 842 8.10 -14.37 1.67
C LYS A 842 7.98 -15.01 3.05
N VAL A 843 7.48 -14.28 4.05
CA VAL A 843 7.30 -14.80 5.42
C VAL A 843 5.82 -14.89 5.77
N LEU A 844 5.36 -16.11 6.06
CA LEU A 844 4.01 -16.41 6.53
C LEU A 844 4.03 -16.49 8.06
N LYS A 845 3.34 -15.56 8.73
CA LYS A 845 3.51 -15.28 10.17
C LYS A 845 2.91 -16.33 11.13
N PRO A 846 1.69 -16.88 10.91
CA PRO A 846 1.09 -17.83 11.86
C PRO A 846 1.44 -19.29 11.58
N ASP A 847 1.24 -20.15 12.60
CA ASP A 847 1.14 -21.60 12.39
C ASP A 847 -0.11 -21.92 11.55
N VAL A 848 0.15 -22.32 10.31
CA VAL A 848 -0.85 -22.64 9.29
C VAL A 848 -1.76 -23.79 9.70
N GLU A 849 -1.25 -24.83 10.36
CA GLU A 849 -2.06 -26.00 10.73
C GLU A 849 -3.01 -25.63 11.87
N ARG A 850 -2.54 -24.86 12.85
CA ARG A 850 -3.35 -24.36 13.97
C ARG A 850 -4.44 -23.38 13.50
N VAL A 851 -4.08 -22.37 12.71
CA VAL A 851 -5.05 -21.41 12.14
C VAL A 851 -6.09 -22.12 11.29
N ARG A 852 -5.66 -22.98 10.36
CA ARG A 852 -6.58 -23.73 9.48
C ARG A 852 -7.54 -24.60 10.26
N ALA A 853 -7.06 -25.38 11.23
CA ALA A 853 -7.91 -26.26 12.03
C ALA A 853 -8.97 -25.48 12.82
N ALA A 854 -8.62 -24.30 13.33
CA ALA A 854 -9.55 -23.43 14.05
C ALA A 854 -10.56 -22.75 13.10
N GLN A 855 -10.12 -22.27 11.93
CA GLN A 855 -10.99 -21.68 10.89
C GLN A 855 -11.99 -22.69 10.34
N GLU A 856 -11.54 -23.87 9.90
CA GLU A 856 -12.42 -24.94 9.42
C GLU A 856 -13.40 -25.40 10.51
N ALA A 857 -12.99 -25.37 11.79
CA ALA A 857 -13.89 -25.65 12.91
C ALA A 857 -14.94 -24.55 13.12
N LEU A 858 -14.54 -23.28 13.14
CA LEU A 858 -15.46 -22.14 13.27
C LEU A 858 -16.49 -22.14 12.15
N ILE A 859 -16.06 -22.21 10.88
CA ILE A 859 -16.94 -22.20 9.71
C ILE A 859 -17.96 -23.34 9.79
N ARG A 860 -17.51 -24.57 10.04
CA ARG A 860 -18.40 -25.75 10.17
C ARG A 860 -19.40 -25.63 11.31
N ASP A 861 -18.99 -25.04 12.44
CA ASP A 861 -19.80 -25.00 13.66
C ASP A 861 -20.75 -23.81 13.69
N ALA A 862 -20.38 -22.69 13.06
CA ALA A 862 -21.20 -21.49 12.88
C ALA A 862 -22.14 -21.56 11.67
N SER A 863 -21.85 -22.38 10.64
CA SER A 863 -22.75 -22.59 9.48
C SER A 863 -23.94 -23.52 9.76
N ARG A 864 -24.26 -23.80 11.03
CA ARG A 864 -25.38 -24.67 11.41
C ARG A 864 -26.66 -23.84 11.64
N PRO A 865 -27.86 -24.41 11.42
CA PRO A 865 -29.14 -23.76 11.76
C PRO A 865 -29.27 -23.29 13.22
N THR A 866 -28.52 -23.92 14.12
CA THR A 866 -28.17 -23.40 15.45
C THR A 866 -26.66 -23.60 15.61
N PRO A 867 -25.85 -22.52 15.73
CA PRO A 867 -24.40 -22.64 15.89
C PRO A 867 -24.00 -23.52 17.09
N ALA A 868 -22.98 -24.37 16.89
CA ALA A 868 -22.62 -25.36 17.91
C ALA A 868 -21.79 -24.78 19.06
N GLY A 869 -22.08 -25.24 20.28
CA GLY A 869 -21.43 -24.77 21.52
C GLY A 869 -22.14 -23.60 22.20
N CYS A 870 -23.08 -22.95 21.50
CA CYS A 870 -23.90 -21.88 22.06
C CYS A 870 -25.00 -22.44 22.98
N THR A 871 -25.23 -21.79 24.12
CA THR A 871 -26.40 -22.05 24.97
C THR A 871 -27.66 -21.42 24.36
N ALA A 872 -28.78 -22.15 24.43
CA ALA A 872 -30.10 -21.70 23.98
C ALA A 872 -30.83 -20.84 25.03
#